data_AF-A0AAD9AHG6-F1
#
_entry.id   AF-A0AAD9AHG6-F1
#
_cell.length_a   1.000
_cell.length_b   1.000
_cell.length_c   1.000
_cell.angle_alpha   90.00
_cell.angle_beta   90.00
_cell.angle_gamma   90.00
#
_symmetry.space_group_name_H-M   'P 1'
#
loop_
_entity.id
_entity.type
_entity.pdbx_description
1 polymer ?
#
loop_
_entity_poly.entity_id
_entity_poly.type
_entity_poly.pdbx_seq_one_letter_code
_entity_poly.pdbx_strand_id
1 'polypeptide(L)'
;MLRVSERTGKVTPEATSKHQPQCLQLRLRRQASAMPPPVNWDILGTPSERAMFHHVRKCTVAGFGTIAFLEKLWSSYIIPLGYYSDSVKHALIALGCAHRGFIGDYTGDHQVADAQTYNMMASQQFSKAMNFTALDMQKLSPTTLRTSLVSCLIFICLEIMQGRYDKALQHLRSGSSIMIALSKAATDAQAGIPLSAHQKCMAETVKNYYDQLCDLADMFTCFGCDAAYLLEEGEVIPDLSYFFRANSNTDTSKPYSSATEARYDLHLVDQAFGKALRYNVRGSIPMSWTSFLNLPDGMSPLRDDEQWAEEWLHARHLFDVFSARLETYTKNLKSSSSTTRQELWEARLMAVMQKDWSVIIKCLEAPSSQPPDRKYFQDLLEDAESLVYAEAEPMQYPVFTLAADVIPRMSLIAAFSGELDLQQRSISLLYAMRRKEGMWDSREIASVLESILLARECSIWDMELGTFNPDSDNFSIMMLGKVVGPLAALIAALPFVDGQAIRFNNPEGVDIWCGKAYRATNSSFDPGGWFPEPAISQVPLLRLKVRPRLSIYLETDDTANLLIDAAISNQVGSPLPPGFGQNSTSAAPKTLKIEIINGEDVLATEDIELGSVDNEVPLPLDTLAPRMDAYSITVRTTLDSTHIYEGWTEFSFLPYPEDYGSVARIDNLYGGLLAQRGKDAEWDLIFAYTYYTQWTLYWNESVDTLNEFAAMGYNVIHIVPTGSLGEIPFPWDEFEPYLQRADELGIYFRYDVLWTWPNLTNMVDQVTRLRTHPSILLWYQSDEADGKANPPNSTGIAYEQIKSLDPYHPVSLALNCWDFYYADYAAGADIVMSDVYPVAINATFSPVYDTVCNTTYGCCGCDDCEGNFEDISVRLDEFYRRDEILGWQKTQWFAPQAFGNETFWARYPTADEEVVMTMLSVNHGAKGIVMWNYPATDELENLTSRLAGVFTNTAAVDFLLGTERTQDLAIEGAKRVDATVWVDNAKGQALISVVNLNYDGIPGEVKVVLPDGVNVGEVGEVLWGDVAWGFVDGGLVATEGLVGLQTSVIIANLL
;
A
#
# COMPACT_ATOMS: atom_id res chain seq x y z
N MET A 1 -45.86 14.78 55.64
CA MET A 1 -46.84 15.77 56.11
C MET A 1 -47.60 16.31 54.91
N LEU A 2 -48.94 16.28 54.97
CA LEU A 2 -49.96 16.98 54.13
C LEU A 2 -50.06 16.52 52.65
N ARG A 3 -50.99 15.62 52.30
CA ARG A 3 -52.45 15.74 51.98
C ARG A 3 -52.71 15.96 50.47
N VAL A 4 -53.18 14.94 49.74
CA VAL A 4 -54.59 14.62 49.36
C VAL A 4 -55.18 15.53 48.27
N SER A 5 -55.48 15.00 47.08
CA SER A 5 -56.86 14.60 46.71
C SER A 5 -56.95 13.95 45.32
N GLU A 6 -57.58 12.79 45.28
CA GLU A 6 -58.18 12.16 44.09
C GLU A 6 -59.33 13.00 43.51
N ARG A 7 -59.61 12.84 42.22
CA ARG A 7 -60.99 12.62 41.77
C ARG A 7 -61.07 11.95 40.39
N THR A 8 -61.76 10.83 40.42
CA THR A 8 -62.20 9.93 39.35
C THR A 8 -63.32 10.52 38.47
N GLY A 9 -63.42 10.03 37.23
CA GLY A 9 -64.62 10.17 36.40
C GLY A 9 -64.61 9.28 35.16
N LYS A 10 -65.22 8.09 35.25
CA LYS A 10 -65.57 7.19 34.13
C LYS A 10 -66.73 7.79 33.31
N VAL A 11 -66.84 7.42 32.02
CA VAL A 11 -68.00 6.75 31.37
C VAL A 11 -67.76 6.62 29.84
N THR A 12 -68.07 5.42 29.33
CA THR A 12 -67.96 4.89 27.95
C THR A 12 -69.31 5.04 27.17
N PRO A 13 -69.60 4.32 26.05
CA PRO A 13 -69.41 4.70 24.64
C PRO A 13 -70.70 4.62 23.77
N GLU A 14 -70.71 5.14 22.53
CA GLU A 14 -71.60 4.72 21.39
C GLU A 14 -71.24 5.55 20.13
N ALA A 15 -70.60 5.00 19.10
CA ALA A 15 -71.12 4.20 17.96
C ALA A 15 -71.77 5.03 16.82
N THR A 16 -71.06 5.23 15.69
CA THR A 16 -71.37 4.65 14.35
C THR A 16 -70.65 5.33 13.17
N SER A 17 -70.20 4.48 12.23
CA SER A 17 -70.18 4.67 10.76
C SER A 17 -68.98 5.31 10.01
N LYS A 18 -68.17 4.42 9.41
CA LYS A 18 -67.61 4.37 8.03
C LYS A 18 -66.88 5.59 7.42
N HIS A 19 -65.55 5.46 7.26
CA HIS A 19 -64.79 5.45 5.98
C HIS A 19 -63.27 5.61 6.27
N GLN A 20 -62.44 4.81 5.60
CA GLN A 20 -60.96 4.95 5.50
C GLN A 20 -60.63 5.28 4.02
N PRO A 21 -59.42 5.74 3.64
CA PRO A 21 -58.22 6.08 4.43
C PRO A 21 -57.53 7.42 4.00
N GLN A 22 -56.35 7.72 4.57
CA GLN A 22 -55.33 8.73 4.17
C GLN A 22 -55.51 10.20 4.58
N CYS A 23 -54.59 10.68 5.45
CA CYS A 23 -53.70 11.85 5.27
C CYS A 23 -53.27 12.38 6.65
N LEU A 24 -52.10 11.94 7.13
CA LEU A 24 -51.46 12.51 8.32
C LEU A 24 -50.77 13.82 7.93
N GLN A 25 -51.52 14.91 7.96
CA GLN A 25 -50.98 16.27 7.90
C GLN A 25 -50.24 16.58 9.21
N LEU A 26 -48.90 16.61 9.17
CA LEU A 26 -48.09 17.18 10.25
C LEU A 26 -48.28 18.71 10.27
N ARG A 27 -49.23 19.18 11.10
CA ARG A 27 -49.31 20.58 11.51
C ARG A 27 -48.18 20.90 12.48
N LEU A 28 -47.26 21.76 12.06
CA LEU A 28 -46.32 22.47 12.92
C LEU A 28 -47.07 23.16 14.08
N ARG A 29 -46.86 22.68 15.31
CA ARG A 29 -47.32 23.36 16.54
C ARG A 29 -46.17 24.23 17.08
N ARG A 30 -46.52 25.49 17.33
CA ARG A 30 -45.68 26.56 17.91
C ARG A 30 -44.92 26.13 19.16
N GLN A 31 -43.72 26.71 19.28
CA GLN A 31 -42.80 26.71 20.41
C GLN A 31 -43.52 26.82 21.77
N ALA A 32 -43.19 25.88 22.66
CA ALA A 32 -43.20 26.08 24.10
C ALA A 32 -41.75 25.93 24.58
N SER A 33 -41.29 26.90 25.38
CA SER A 33 -40.00 26.88 26.06
C SER A 33 -39.89 25.65 26.96
N ALA A 34 -39.24 24.59 26.48
CA ALA A 34 -38.91 23.40 27.26
C ALA A 34 -37.40 23.27 27.30
N MET A 35 -36.84 23.03 28.50
CA MET A 35 -35.41 22.78 28.70
C MET A 35 -34.91 21.69 27.72
N PRO A 36 -33.67 21.78 27.21
CA PRO A 36 -33.14 20.78 26.29
C PRO A 36 -33.22 19.38 26.92
N PRO A 37 -33.66 18.34 26.17
CA PRO A 37 -33.82 17.00 26.72
C PRO A 37 -32.46 16.47 27.21
N PRO A 38 -32.43 15.75 28.34
CA PRO A 38 -31.19 15.21 28.90
C PRO A 38 -30.56 14.14 27.99
N VAL A 39 -29.24 13.93 28.11
CA VAL A 39 -28.39 12.96 27.35
C VAL A 39 -28.98 11.54 27.27
N ASN A 40 -29.91 11.19 28.16
CA ASN A 40 -30.53 9.88 28.25
C ASN A 40 -31.71 9.66 27.27
N TRP A 41 -32.05 10.62 26.39
CA TRP A 41 -33.30 10.62 25.61
C TRP A 41 -33.19 10.79 24.08
N ASP A 42 -32.00 10.93 23.48
CA ASP A 42 -31.93 11.28 22.04
C ASP A 42 -32.06 10.06 21.09
N ILE A 43 -31.30 8.96 21.26
CA ILE A 43 -31.34 7.80 20.35
C ILE A 43 -31.25 6.46 21.09
N LEU A 44 -31.70 5.37 20.46
CA LEU A 44 -31.40 4.00 20.91
C LEU A 44 -29.92 3.69 20.63
N GLY A 45 -29.20 3.22 21.66
CA GLY A 45 -27.76 2.93 21.58
C GLY A 45 -27.11 2.90 22.96
N THR A 46 -25.80 2.68 23.01
CA THR A 46 -24.98 2.72 24.22
C THR A 46 -24.89 4.14 24.81
N PRO A 47 -24.49 4.31 26.08
CA PRO A 47 -24.24 5.64 26.66
C PRO A 47 -23.28 6.49 25.83
N SER A 48 -22.22 5.87 25.30
CA SER A 48 -21.23 6.54 24.45
C SER A 48 -21.81 6.98 23.11
N GLU A 49 -22.62 6.13 22.46
CA GLU A 49 -23.33 6.48 21.22
C GLU A 49 -24.28 7.67 21.43
N ARG A 50 -25.04 7.67 22.54
CA ARG A 50 -25.92 8.80 22.89
C ARG A 50 -25.13 10.08 23.16
N ALA A 51 -24.00 9.98 23.85
CA ALA A 51 -23.14 11.12 24.14
C ALA A 51 -22.54 11.73 22.87
N MET A 52 -22.07 10.90 21.92
CA MET A 52 -21.47 11.38 20.67
C MET A 52 -22.50 11.92 19.68
N PHE A 53 -23.69 11.31 19.61
CA PHE A 53 -24.81 11.88 18.86
C PHE A 53 -25.24 13.25 19.43
N HIS A 54 -25.27 13.37 20.76
CA HIS A 54 -25.52 14.64 21.43
C HIS A 54 -24.41 15.67 21.14
N HIS A 55 -23.15 15.22 21.13
CA HIS A 55 -21.99 16.04 20.79
C HIS A 55 -22.10 16.61 19.37
N VAL A 56 -22.51 15.81 18.39
CA VAL A 56 -22.73 16.35 17.03
C VAL A 56 -23.81 17.42 17.03
N ARG A 57 -24.94 17.14 17.66
CA ARG A 57 -26.09 18.05 17.69
C ARG A 57 -25.81 19.38 18.39
N LYS A 58 -24.93 19.38 19.40
CA LYS A 58 -24.69 20.56 20.27
C LYS A 58 -23.35 21.25 20.06
N CYS A 59 -22.36 20.52 19.57
CA CYS A 59 -20.98 21.00 19.49
C CYS A 59 -20.43 20.92 18.06
N THR A 60 -20.49 19.77 17.40
CA THR A 60 -19.91 19.63 16.04
C THR A 60 -20.59 20.53 15.02
N VAL A 61 -21.92 20.50 14.92
CA VAL A 61 -22.64 21.33 13.94
C VAL A 61 -22.56 22.82 14.27
N ALA A 62 -22.42 23.18 15.55
CA ALA A 62 -22.19 24.58 15.93
C ALA A 62 -20.78 25.07 15.52
N GLY A 63 -19.82 24.15 15.34
CA GLY A 63 -18.46 24.45 14.90
C GLY A 63 -18.30 24.63 13.39
N PHE A 64 -19.26 24.17 12.58
CA PHE A 64 -19.26 24.21 11.11
C PHE A 64 -19.27 25.62 10.47
N GLY A 65 -19.34 26.67 11.29
CA GLY A 65 -19.40 28.06 10.86
C GLY A 65 -20.82 28.55 10.60
N THR A 66 -20.95 29.85 10.33
CA THR A 66 -22.22 30.59 10.32
C THR A 66 -22.85 30.73 8.94
N ILE A 67 -22.55 29.80 8.03
CA ILE A 67 -23.23 29.70 6.74
C ILE A 67 -24.63 29.12 6.97
N ALA A 68 -25.57 30.00 7.30
CA ALA A 68 -26.88 29.59 7.83
C ALA A 68 -27.71 28.71 6.86
N PHE A 69 -27.45 28.74 5.54
CA PHE A 69 -28.12 27.83 4.61
C PHE A 69 -27.58 26.39 4.71
N LEU A 70 -26.28 26.21 4.97
CA LEU A 70 -25.67 24.90 5.23
C LEU A 70 -26.02 24.40 6.64
N GLU A 71 -25.97 25.27 7.65
CA GLU A 71 -26.40 24.94 9.02
C GLU A 71 -27.87 24.46 9.06
N LYS A 72 -28.74 25.05 8.24
CA LYS A 72 -30.14 24.66 8.12
C LYS A 72 -30.28 23.21 7.61
N LEU A 73 -29.44 22.78 6.66
CA LEU A 73 -29.41 21.39 6.20
C LEU A 73 -29.07 20.43 7.35
N TRP A 74 -28.06 20.77 8.16
CA TRP A 74 -27.66 19.94 9.30
C TRP A 74 -28.75 19.86 10.38
N SER A 75 -29.27 21.01 10.81
CA SER A 75 -30.24 21.13 11.90
C SER A 75 -31.65 20.66 11.52
N SER A 76 -32.08 20.90 10.29
CA SER A 76 -33.46 20.65 9.84
C SER A 76 -33.63 19.33 9.09
N TYR A 77 -32.53 18.71 8.64
CA TYR A 77 -32.60 17.51 7.81
C TYR A 77 -31.65 16.39 8.25
N ILE A 78 -30.34 16.61 8.29
CA ILE A 78 -29.36 15.55 8.57
C ILE A 78 -29.50 15.01 10.00
N ILE A 79 -29.52 15.88 11.01
CA ILE A 79 -29.68 15.46 12.41
C ILE A 79 -31.04 14.74 12.62
N PRO A 80 -32.18 15.28 12.16
CA PRO A 80 -33.46 14.57 12.22
C PRO A 80 -33.44 13.17 11.58
N LEU A 81 -32.74 12.98 10.45
CA LEU A 81 -32.61 11.66 9.82
C LEU A 81 -31.87 10.65 10.69
N GLY A 82 -30.90 11.10 11.49
CA GLY A 82 -30.18 10.26 12.44
C GLY A 82 -31.04 9.62 13.54
N TYR A 83 -32.28 10.07 13.75
CA TYR A 83 -33.22 9.42 14.68
C TYR A 83 -33.98 8.24 14.04
N TYR A 84 -33.98 8.15 12.70
CA TYR A 84 -34.83 7.20 11.97
C TYR A 84 -34.07 6.27 11.04
N SER A 85 -32.83 6.60 10.68
CA SER A 85 -31.98 5.84 9.76
C SER A 85 -30.70 5.42 10.46
N ASP A 86 -30.44 4.11 10.50
CA ASP A 86 -29.25 3.57 11.18
C ASP A 86 -27.95 3.95 10.44
N SER A 87 -27.98 4.04 9.11
CA SER A 87 -26.86 4.55 8.30
C SER A 87 -26.47 5.97 8.70
N VAL A 88 -27.44 6.88 8.73
CA VAL A 88 -27.21 8.29 9.13
C VAL A 88 -26.89 8.42 10.62
N LYS A 89 -27.53 7.64 11.49
CA LYS A 89 -27.28 7.62 12.94
C LYS A 89 -25.83 7.29 13.24
N HIS A 90 -25.34 6.17 12.70
CA HIS A 90 -23.97 5.70 12.95
C HIS A 90 -22.94 6.62 12.28
N ALA A 91 -23.24 7.19 11.11
CA ALA A 91 -22.40 8.21 10.48
C ALA A 91 -22.26 9.47 11.36
N LEU A 92 -23.37 9.96 11.93
CA LEU A 92 -23.34 11.11 12.85
C LEU A 92 -22.58 10.78 14.14
N ILE A 93 -22.73 9.58 14.69
CA ILE A 93 -21.96 9.17 15.87
C ILE A 93 -20.46 9.16 15.53
N ALA A 94 -20.08 8.60 14.39
CA ALA A 94 -18.70 8.55 13.93
C ALA A 94 -18.10 9.96 13.75
N LEU A 95 -18.85 10.88 13.15
CA LEU A 95 -18.48 12.29 13.02
C LEU A 95 -18.34 12.97 14.39
N GLY A 96 -19.17 12.60 15.37
CA GLY A 96 -19.07 13.09 16.75
C GLY A 96 -17.80 12.64 17.44
N CYS A 97 -17.41 11.39 17.24
CA CYS A 97 -16.15 10.85 17.71
C CYS A 97 -14.96 11.54 17.02
N ALA A 98 -14.96 11.63 15.69
CA ALA A 98 -13.89 12.30 14.94
C ALA A 98 -13.72 13.76 15.36
N HIS A 99 -14.81 14.50 15.56
CA HIS A 99 -14.75 15.87 16.05
C HIS A 99 -14.23 15.98 17.48
N ARG A 100 -14.48 14.98 18.35
CA ARG A 100 -13.88 14.93 19.69
C ARG A 100 -12.39 14.67 19.64
N GLY A 101 -11.93 13.76 18.77
CA GLY A 101 -10.51 13.54 18.51
C GLY A 101 -9.83 14.82 18.01
N PHE A 102 -10.42 15.43 16.98
CA PHE A 102 -9.96 16.70 16.41
C PHE A 102 -9.80 17.82 17.44
N ILE A 103 -10.76 17.98 18.36
CA ILE A 103 -10.65 18.97 19.46
C ILE A 103 -9.54 18.56 20.46
N GLY A 104 -9.43 17.27 20.78
CA GLY A 104 -8.52 16.73 21.80
C GLY A 104 -7.04 16.88 21.44
N ASP A 105 -6.67 16.60 20.18
CA ASP A 105 -5.27 16.60 19.68
C ASP A 105 -4.52 17.94 19.85
N TYR A 106 -5.24 19.03 20.11
CA TYR A 106 -4.67 20.39 20.15
C TYR A 106 -4.57 21.01 21.54
N THR A 107 -5.12 20.37 22.58
CA THR A 107 -5.19 20.99 23.92
C THR A 107 -3.97 20.75 24.81
N GLY A 108 -3.02 19.89 24.41
CA GLY A 108 -1.71 19.72 25.04
C GLY A 108 -1.68 19.24 26.50
N ASP A 109 -2.78 19.32 27.24
CA ASP A 109 -2.82 19.12 28.70
C ASP A 109 -3.67 17.91 29.15
N HIS A 110 -4.35 17.19 28.25
CA HIS A 110 -5.06 15.95 28.59
C HIS A 110 -4.95 14.86 27.50
N GLN A 111 -4.09 13.87 27.81
CA GLN A 111 -4.04 12.47 27.36
C GLN A 111 -4.28 12.19 25.86
N VAL A 112 -3.18 11.97 25.12
CA VAL A 112 -3.13 11.32 23.78
C VAL A 112 -4.00 10.05 23.69
N ALA A 113 -4.19 9.35 24.81
CA ALA A 113 -5.07 8.19 24.94
C ALA A 113 -6.56 8.48 24.66
N ASP A 114 -7.06 9.68 24.97
CA ASP A 114 -8.46 10.04 24.74
C ASP A 114 -8.75 10.30 23.25
N ALA A 115 -7.82 10.95 22.53
CA ALA A 115 -7.96 11.18 21.08
C ALA A 115 -7.90 9.87 20.28
N GLN A 116 -6.96 8.97 20.63
CA GLN A 116 -6.90 7.62 20.06
C GLN A 116 -8.19 6.82 20.32
N THR A 117 -8.75 6.93 21.53
CA THR A 117 -10.03 6.29 21.89
C THR A 117 -11.18 6.81 21.01
N TYR A 118 -11.29 8.12 20.82
CA TYR A 118 -12.31 8.69 19.93
C TYR A 118 -12.08 8.34 18.46
N ASN A 119 -10.83 8.25 18.00
CA ASN A 119 -10.53 7.81 16.63
C ASN A 119 -10.93 6.35 16.39
N MET A 120 -10.65 5.45 17.33
CA MET A 120 -11.12 4.05 17.28
C MET A 120 -12.66 3.97 17.28
N MET A 121 -13.32 4.73 18.17
CA MET A 121 -14.78 4.80 18.21
C MET A 121 -15.37 5.38 16.92
N ALA A 122 -14.69 6.34 16.28
CA ALA A 122 -15.10 6.88 14.99
C ALA A 122 -15.05 5.79 13.92
N SER A 123 -13.95 5.05 13.81
CA SER A 123 -13.79 3.94 12.84
C SER A 123 -14.83 2.84 13.02
N GLN A 124 -15.09 2.39 14.25
CA GLN A 124 -16.11 1.36 14.52
C GLN A 124 -17.51 1.80 14.08
N GLN A 125 -17.86 3.07 14.33
CA GLN A 125 -19.17 3.62 14.00
C GLN A 125 -19.28 3.93 12.51
N PHE A 126 -18.18 4.31 11.86
CA PHE A 126 -18.06 4.46 10.42
C PHE A 126 -18.30 3.13 9.70
N SER A 127 -17.67 2.02 10.13
CA SER A 127 -17.90 0.69 9.54
C SER A 127 -19.36 0.25 9.65
N LYS A 128 -20.01 0.50 10.81
CA LYS A 128 -21.46 0.27 10.97
C LYS A 128 -22.27 1.11 9.98
N ALA A 129 -21.95 2.40 9.85
CA ALA A 129 -22.64 3.31 8.95
C ALA A 129 -22.49 2.90 7.48
N MET A 130 -21.31 2.45 7.06
CA MET A 130 -21.07 1.90 5.72
C MET A 130 -21.92 0.66 5.45
N ASN A 131 -21.94 -0.30 6.38
CA ASN A 131 -22.74 -1.52 6.24
C ASN A 131 -24.24 -1.21 6.10
N PHE A 132 -24.79 -0.32 6.94
CA PHE A 132 -26.18 0.09 6.81
C PHE A 132 -26.46 0.88 5.53
N THR A 133 -25.52 1.72 5.08
CA THR A 133 -25.64 2.46 3.82
C THR A 133 -25.68 1.51 2.62
N ALA A 134 -24.82 0.48 2.61
CA ALA A 134 -24.82 -0.55 1.57
C ALA A 134 -26.16 -1.33 1.53
N LEU A 135 -26.71 -1.68 2.70
CA LEU A 135 -28.03 -2.32 2.81
C LEU A 135 -29.18 -1.40 2.34
N ASP A 136 -29.09 -0.11 2.63
CA ASP A 136 -30.06 0.90 2.18
C ASP A 136 -30.04 1.02 0.63
N MET A 137 -28.86 0.99 0.01
CA MET A 137 -28.71 1.02 -1.45
C MET A 137 -29.34 -0.18 -2.14
N GLN A 138 -29.33 -1.37 -1.53
CA GLN A 138 -29.98 -2.58 -2.08
C GLN A 138 -31.51 -2.49 -2.09
N LYS A 139 -32.11 -1.77 -1.14
CA LYS A 139 -33.58 -1.63 -0.99
C LYS A 139 -34.20 -0.56 -1.89
N LEU A 140 -33.37 0.15 -2.66
CA LEU A 140 -33.68 1.21 -3.63
C LEU A 140 -35.07 1.86 -3.48
N SER A 141 -35.13 2.88 -2.64
CA SER A 141 -36.32 3.70 -2.45
C SER A 141 -35.94 5.19 -2.44
N PRO A 142 -36.90 6.12 -2.62
CA PRO A 142 -36.63 7.54 -2.50
C PRO A 142 -36.10 7.97 -1.12
N THR A 143 -36.33 7.16 -0.09
CA THR A 143 -35.80 7.41 1.24
C THR A 143 -34.37 6.91 1.37
N THR A 144 -34.05 5.71 0.87
CA THR A 144 -32.71 5.12 1.00
C THR A 144 -31.67 5.80 0.11
N LEU A 145 -32.07 6.33 -1.05
CA LEU A 145 -31.20 7.18 -1.88
C LEU A 145 -30.81 8.48 -1.16
N ARG A 146 -31.76 9.09 -0.46
CA ARG A 146 -31.52 10.32 0.31
C ARG A 146 -30.67 10.08 1.55
N THR A 147 -30.89 8.98 2.28
CA THR A 147 -30.04 8.63 3.43
C THR A 147 -28.62 8.31 2.99
N SER A 148 -28.44 7.66 1.83
CA SER A 148 -27.11 7.39 1.26
C SER A 148 -26.34 8.66 0.91
N LEU A 149 -26.99 9.63 0.24
CA LEU A 149 -26.38 10.94 -0.05
C LEU A 149 -25.99 11.69 1.24
N VAL A 150 -26.83 11.62 2.26
CA VAL A 150 -26.53 12.20 3.58
C VAL A 150 -25.36 11.49 4.26
N SER A 151 -25.28 10.16 4.19
CA SER A 151 -24.13 9.41 4.69
C SER A 151 -22.83 9.82 3.99
N CYS A 152 -22.83 9.91 2.65
CA CYS A 152 -21.67 10.39 1.90
C CYS A 152 -21.22 11.77 2.37
N LEU A 153 -22.15 12.70 2.58
CA LEU A 153 -21.83 14.05 3.07
C LEU A 153 -21.21 14.04 4.48
N ILE A 154 -21.74 13.20 5.37
CA ILE A 154 -21.20 13.05 6.72
C ILE A 154 -19.80 12.43 6.67
N PHE A 155 -19.59 11.44 5.80
CA PHE A 155 -18.28 10.80 5.60
C PHE A 155 -17.26 11.80 5.07
N ILE A 156 -17.60 12.66 4.10
CA ILE A 156 -16.69 13.73 3.65
C ILE A 156 -16.20 14.56 4.84
N CYS A 157 -17.12 15.02 5.70
CA CYS A 157 -16.75 15.83 6.88
C CYS A 157 -15.88 15.04 7.88
N LEU A 158 -16.18 13.76 8.08
CA LEU A 158 -15.42 12.87 8.95
C LEU A 158 -14.00 12.65 8.43
N GLU A 159 -13.86 12.29 7.16
CA GLU A 159 -12.58 12.02 6.51
C GLU A 159 -11.67 13.25 6.50
N ILE A 160 -12.24 14.43 6.24
CA ILE A 160 -11.49 15.69 6.31
C ILE A 160 -11.01 15.99 7.73
N MET A 161 -11.85 15.78 8.76
CA MET A 161 -11.43 15.98 10.15
C MET A 161 -10.28 15.05 10.56
N GLN A 162 -10.20 13.86 9.95
CA GLN A 162 -9.14 12.88 10.20
C GLN A 162 -7.92 13.04 9.29
N GLY A 163 -7.90 14.03 8.39
CA GLY A 163 -6.80 14.26 7.44
C GLY A 163 -6.74 13.28 6.27
N ARG A 164 -7.80 12.51 6.01
CA ARG A 164 -7.88 11.51 4.93
C ARG A 164 -8.57 12.10 3.68
N TYR A 165 -7.90 13.05 3.03
CA TYR A 165 -8.47 13.85 1.94
C TYR A 165 -8.80 13.05 0.67
N ASP A 166 -8.06 11.97 0.40
CA ASP A 166 -8.31 11.02 -0.69
C ASP A 166 -9.67 10.31 -0.52
N LYS A 167 -9.97 9.86 0.71
CA LYS A 167 -11.24 9.22 1.07
C LYS A 167 -12.38 10.22 1.04
N ALA A 168 -12.15 11.45 1.51
CA ALA A 168 -13.13 12.54 1.38
C ALA A 168 -13.50 12.77 -0.09
N LEU A 169 -12.51 12.81 -0.99
CA LEU A 169 -12.72 12.96 -2.43
C LEU A 169 -13.45 11.76 -3.04
N GLN A 170 -13.14 10.54 -2.59
CA GLN A 170 -13.85 9.32 -3.01
C GLN A 170 -15.35 9.39 -2.65
N HIS A 171 -15.69 9.85 -1.44
CA HIS A 171 -17.08 10.03 -1.02
C HIS A 171 -17.79 11.17 -1.77
N LEU A 172 -17.07 12.27 -2.06
CA LEU A 172 -17.55 13.37 -2.90
C LEU A 172 -17.89 12.87 -4.32
N ARG A 173 -17.00 12.10 -4.96
CA ARG A 173 -17.22 11.51 -6.29
C ARG A 173 -18.40 10.53 -6.31
N SER A 174 -18.48 9.68 -5.29
CA SER A 174 -19.56 8.69 -5.15
C SER A 174 -20.93 9.34 -4.96
N GLY A 175 -21.02 10.35 -4.07
CA GLY A 175 -22.25 11.11 -3.85
C GLY A 175 -22.69 11.89 -5.09
N SER A 176 -21.75 12.56 -5.75
CA SER A 176 -22.00 13.30 -6.99
C SER A 176 -22.48 12.40 -8.13
N SER A 177 -21.98 11.16 -8.23
CA SER A 177 -22.45 10.19 -9.21
C SER A 177 -23.91 9.77 -9.00
N ILE A 178 -24.34 9.62 -7.74
CA ILE A 178 -25.75 9.36 -7.42
C ILE A 178 -26.62 10.55 -7.83
N MET A 179 -26.16 11.78 -7.59
CA MET A 179 -26.87 12.99 -8.00
C MET A 179 -26.98 13.13 -9.51
N ILE A 180 -25.92 12.80 -10.27
CA ILE A 180 -25.95 12.79 -11.74
C ILE A 180 -26.91 11.71 -12.28
N ALA A 181 -26.95 10.53 -11.65
CA ALA A 181 -27.92 9.51 -12.01
C ALA A 181 -29.36 9.97 -11.76
N LEU A 182 -29.61 10.70 -10.66
CA LEU A 182 -30.91 11.31 -10.34
C LEU A 182 -31.32 12.36 -11.39
N SER A 183 -30.43 13.29 -11.76
CA SER A 183 -30.73 14.34 -12.74
C SER A 183 -31.01 13.77 -14.13
N LYS A 184 -30.23 12.76 -14.56
CA LYS A 184 -30.45 12.04 -15.82
C LYS A 184 -31.81 11.36 -15.84
N ALA A 185 -32.15 10.59 -14.79
CA ALA A 185 -33.44 9.91 -14.70
C ALA A 185 -34.63 10.88 -14.74
N ALA A 186 -34.51 12.04 -14.08
CA ALA A 186 -35.54 13.06 -14.11
C ALA A 186 -35.69 13.72 -15.50
N THR A 187 -34.58 13.97 -16.19
CA THR A 187 -34.56 14.53 -17.54
C THR A 187 -35.18 13.56 -18.55
N ASP A 188 -34.79 12.28 -18.48
CA ASP A 188 -35.35 11.21 -19.32
C ASP A 188 -36.86 11.04 -19.09
N ALA A 189 -37.33 11.16 -17.84
CA ALA A 189 -38.76 11.15 -17.50
C ALA A 189 -39.52 12.31 -18.17
N GLN A 190 -38.95 13.52 -18.15
CA GLN A 190 -39.55 14.72 -18.76
C GLN A 190 -39.58 14.65 -20.28
N ALA A 191 -38.55 14.05 -20.89
CA ALA A 191 -38.46 13.80 -22.33
C ALA A 191 -39.36 12.65 -22.82
N GLY A 192 -40.05 11.95 -21.92
CA GLY A 192 -40.91 10.82 -22.26
C GLY A 192 -40.15 9.55 -22.67
N ILE A 193 -38.88 9.44 -22.30
CA ILE A 193 -38.03 8.27 -22.58
C ILE A 193 -38.46 7.10 -21.67
N PRO A 194 -38.58 5.86 -22.18
CA PRO A 194 -38.94 4.71 -21.36
C PRO A 194 -37.92 4.45 -20.23
N LEU A 195 -38.39 4.47 -18.97
CA LEU A 195 -37.54 4.29 -17.79
C LEU A 195 -37.65 2.88 -17.18
N SER A 196 -36.51 2.33 -16.74
CA SER A 196 -36.45 1.15 -15.88
C SER A 196 -37.11 1.40 -14.52
N ALA A 197 -37.39 0.34 -13.75
CA ALA A 197 -37.91 0.47 -12.38
C ALA A 197 -36.99 1.31 -11.48
N HIS A 198 -35.67 1.14 -11.64
CA HIS A 198 -34.66 1.88 -10.91
C HIS A 198 -34.68 3.38 -11.26
N GLN A 199 -34.69 3.71 -12.56
CA GLN A 199 -34.76 5.09 -13.03
C GLN A 199 -36.09 5.77 -12.67
N LYS A 200 -37.20 5.02 -12.65
CA LYS A 200 -38.49 5.55 -12.16
C LYS A 200 -38.42 5.97 -10.70
N CYS A 201 -37.81 5.14 -9.84
CA CYS A 201 -37.59 5.48 -8.43
C CYS A 201 -36.71 6.72 -8.29
N MET A 202 -35.63 6.84 -9.08
CA MET A 202 -34.76 8.02 -9.11
C MET A 202 -35.51 9.28 -9.56
N ALA A 203 -36.26 9.22 -10.66
CA ALA A 203 -37.06 10.34 -11.15
C ALA A 203 -38.15 10.74 -10.15
N GLU A 204 -38.78 9.78 -9.48
CA GLU A 204 -39.73 10.01 -8.39
C GLU A 204 -39.04 10.70 -7.20
N THR A 205 -37.81 10.31 -6.87
CA THR A 205 -37.00 10.93 -5.81
C THR A 205 -36.75 12.40 -6.12
N VAL A 206 -36.33 12.71 -7.35
CA VAL A 206 -36.14 14.10 -7.80
C VAL A 206 -37.45 14.88 -7.72
N LYS A 207 -38.54 14.31 -8.24
CA LYS A 207 -39.85 14.97 -8.23
C LYS A 207 -40.35 15.28 -6.81
N ASN A 208 -40.16 14.36 -5.87
CA ASN A 208 -40.73 14.47 -4.52
C ASN A 208 -39.81 15.22 -3.55
N TYR A 209 -38.51 15.30 -3.82
CA TYR A 209 -37.51 15.83 -2.89
C TYR A 209 -36.52 16.81 -3.54
N TYR A 210 -36.90 17.47 -4.64
CA TYR A 210 -36.05 18.39 -5.39
C TYR A 210 -35.34 19.41 -4.51
N ASP A 211 -36.08 20.12 -3.64
CA ASP A 211 -35.51 21.15 -2.79
C ASP A 211 -34.44 20.61 -1.83
N GLN A 212 -34.60 19.38 -1.32
CA GLN A 212 -33.60 18.75 -0.45
C GLN A 212 -32.36 18.30 -1.23
N LEU A 213 -32.55 17.86 -2.48
CA LEU A 213 -31.44 17.53 -3.36
C LEU A 213 -30.66 18.78 -3.77
N CYS A 214 -31.33 19.93 -3.94
CA CYS A 214 -30.63 21.22 -4.09
C CYS A 214 -29.78 21.55 -2.87
N ASP A 215 -30.30 21.41 -1.65
CA ASP A 215 -29.51 21.67 -0.44
C ASP A 215 -28.30 20.73 -0.30
N LEU A 216 -28.44 19.46 -0.73
CA LEU A 216 -27.33 18.51 -0.77
C LEU A 216 -26.32 18.88 -1.87
N ALA A 217 -26.79 19.26 -3.07
CA ALA A 217 -25.94 19.73 -4.17
C ALA A 217 -25.09 20.92 -3.73
N ASP A 218 -25.70 21.91 -3.06
CA ASP A 218 -25.02 23.10 -2.57
C ASP A 218 -23.84 22.69 -1.64
N MET A 219 -24.01 21.69 -0.77
CA MET A 219 -22.91 21.14 0.06
C MET A 219 -21.84 20.39 -0.74
N PHE A 220 -22.24 19.49 -1.64
CA PHE A 220 -21.29 18.72 -2.47
C PHE A 220 -20.45 19.65 -3.35
N THR A 221 -21.08 20.68 -3.93
CA THR A 221 -20.37 21.67 -4.74
C THR A 221 -19.51 22.60 -3.90
N CYS A 222 -19.89 22.92 -2.65
CA CYS A 222 -19.01 23.65 -1.73
C CYS A 222 -17.68 22.91 -1.52
N PHE A 223 -17.72 21.63 -1.13
CA PHE A 223 -16.52 20.81 -1.00
C PHE A 223 -15.79 20.60 -2.33
N GLY A 224 -16.52 20.49 -3.43
CA GLY A 224 -15.95 20.37 -4.77
C GLY A 224 -15.17 21.61 -5.22
N CYS A 225 -15.71 22.81 -4.97
CA CYS A 225 -15.01 24.06 -5.22
C CYS A 225 -13.75 24.16 -4.36
N ASP A 226 -13.82 23.77 -3.09
CA ASP A 226 -12.67 23.77 -2.19
C ASP A 226 -11.57 22.79 -2.66
N ALA A 227 -11.98 21.61 -3.14
CA ALA A 227 -11.11 20.58 -3.69
C ALA A 227 -10.39 21.03 -4.96
N ALA A 228 -11.10 21.74 -5.85
CA ALA A 228 -10.63 22.10 -7.20
C ALA A 228 -9.30 22.88 -7.22
N TYR A 229 -8.96 23.55 -6.13
CA TYR A 229 -7.69 24.26 -5.97
C TYR A 229 -6.51 23.34 -5.56
N LEU A 230 -6.82 22.16 -5.02
CA LEU A 230 -5.88 21.17 -4.49
C LEU A 230 -5.63 19.98 -5.44
N LEU A 231 -6.54 19.71 -6.38
CA LEU A 231 -6.45 18.56 -7.30
C LEU A 231 -5.40 18.73 -8.41
N GLU A 232 -4.89 17.60 -8.90
CA GLU A 232 -3.94 17.52 -10.01
C GLU A 232 -4.61 17.71 -11.39
N GLU A 233 -3.80 17.96 -12.42
CA GLU A 233 -4.27 18.20 -13.79
C GLU A 233 -4.98 16.95 -14.35
N GLY A 234 -6.24 17.10 -14.77
CA GLY A 234 -7.05 16.03 -15.36
C GLY A 234 -8.14 15.48 -14.42
N GLU A 235 -8.08 15.80 -13.13
CA GLU A 235 -9.16 15.45 -12.20
C GLU A 235 -10.26 16.52 -12.20
N VAL A 236 -11.51 16.11 -12.47
CA VAL A 236 -12.65 17.03 -12.58
C VAL A 236 -13.73 16.68 -11.56
N ILE A 237 -14.19 17.69 -10.82
CA ILE A 237 -15.37 17.56 -9.96
C ILE A 237 -16.64 17.49 -10.84
N PRO A 238 -17.53 16.50 -10.64
CA PRO A 238 -18.69 16.34 -11.49
C PRO A 238 -19.67 17.53 -11.46
N ASP A 239 -20.24 17.92 -12.61
CA ASP A 239 -21.19 19.04 -12.72
C ASP A 239 -22.56 18.68 -12.12
N LEU A 240 -22.95 19.40 -11.06
CA LEU A 240 -24.24 19.26 -10.38
C LEU A 240 -25.24 20.37 -10.71
N SER A 241 -24.99 21.14 -11.78
CA SER A 241 -25.77 22.36 -12.12
C SER A 241 -27.27 22.14 -12.35
N TYR A 242 -27.71 20.90 -12.63
CA TYR A 242 -29.13 20.54 -12.65
C TYR A 242 -29.86 20.89 -11.34
N PHE A 243 -29.18 20.82 -10.20
CA PHE A 243 -29.77 21.08 -8.88
C PHE A 243 -29.54 22.50 -8.37
N PHE A 244 -28.91 23.39 -9.15
CA PHE A 244 -28.68 24.76 -8.72
C PHE A 244 -29.97 25.59 -8.75
N ARG A 245 -30.16 26.43 -7.75
CA ARG A 245 -31.31 27.33 -7.68
C ARG A 245 -31.01 28.63 -8.42
N ALA A 246 -31.99 29.10 -9.18
CA ALA A 246 -31.87 30.40 -9.86
C ALA A 246 -31.74 31.53 -8.83
N ASN A 247 -30.84 32.49 -9.12
CA ASN A 247 -30.74 33.70 -8.30
C ASN A 247 -32.08 34.47 -8.37
N SER A 248 -32.68 34.70 -7.20
CA SER A 248 -34.01 35.29 -7.09
C SER A 248 -34.04 36.81 -7.25
N ASN A 249 -32.90 37.50 -7.20
CA ASN A 249 -32.85 38.96 -7.26
C ASN A 249 -31.58 39.51 -7.96
N THR A 250 -31.74 39.93 -9.21
CA THR A 250 -30.67 40.53 -10.02
C THR A 250 -30.63 42.07 -9.93
N ASP A 251 -31.42 42.67 -9.03
CA ASP A 251 -31.53 44.11 -8.86
C ASP A 251 -30.34 44.67 -8.05
N THR A 252 -29.36 45.24 -8.74
CA THR A 252 -28.15 45.82 -8.14
C THR A 252 -28.42 47.00 -7.21
N SER A 253 -29.62 47.60 -7.27
CA SER A 253 -30.00 48.72 -6.42
C SER A 253 -30.52 48.31 -5.03
N LYS A 254 -30.78 47.01 -4.82
CA LYS A 254 -31.33 46.50 -3.55
C LYS A 254 -30.22 45.89 -2.67
N PRO A 255 -30.01 46.41 -1.44
CA PRO A 255 -29.10 45.79 -0.49
C PRO A 255 -29.59 44.39 -0.09
N TYR A 256 -28.67 43.54 0.35
CA TYR A 256 -29.01 42.28 1.01
C TYR A 256 -29.85 42.51 2.27
N SER A 257 -30.78 41.60 2.52
CA SER A 257 -31.62 41.61 3.72
C SER A 257 -30.94 40.95 4.93
N SER A 258 -29.96 40.08 4.67
CA SER A 258 -29.20 39.36 5.70
C SER A 258 -27.83 38.89 5.18
N ALA A 259 -26.90 38.60 6.08
CA ALA A 259 -25.60 38.02 5.73
C ALA A 259 -25.75 36.63 5.08
N THR A 260 -26.77 35.86 5.47
CA THR A 260 -27.08 34.56 4.86
C THR A 260 -27.44 34.68 3.39
N GLU A 261 -28.26 35.67 3.02
CA GLU A 261 -28.62 35.94 1.64
C GLU A 261 -27.38 36.30 0.82
N ALA A 262 -26.51 37.14 1.37
CA ALA A 262 -25.26 37.54 0.72
C ALA A 262 -24.27 36.37 0.56
N ARG A 263 -24.14 35.50 1.58
CA ARG A 263 -23.30 34.28 1.51
C ARG A 263 -23.80 33.27 0.49
N TYR A 264 -25.12 33.13 0.34
CA TYR A 264 -25.69 32.26 -0.68
C TYR A 264 -25.41 32.78 -2.09
N ASP A 265 -25.56 34.09 -2.33
CA ASP A 265 -25.21 34.70 -3.60
C ASP A 265 -23.70 34.55 -3.91
N LEU A 266 -22.82 34.66 -2.91
CA LEU A 266 -21.39 34.41 -3.07
C LEU A 266 -21.10 32.96 -3.45
N HIS A 267 -21.80 32.00 -2.85
CA HIS A 267 -21.67 30.59 -3.24
C HIS A 267 -22.07 30.37 -4.71
N LEU A 268 -23.16 31.01 -5.18
CA LEU A 268 -23.55 30.94 -6.60
C LEU A 268 -22.48 31.55 -7.53
N VAL A 269 -21.79 32.60 -7.07
CA VAL A 269 -20.64 33.19 -7.78
C VAL A 269 -19.49 32.20 -7.85
N ASP A 270 -19.11 31.56 -6.73
CA ASP A 270 -18.05 30.55 -6.67
C ASP A 270 -18.36 29.35 -7.59
N GLN A 271 -19.62 28.88 -7.60
CA GLN A 271 -20.08 27.82 -8.49
C GLN A 271 -19.97 28.20 -9.97
N ALA A 272 -20.37 29.42 -10.33
CA ALA A 272 -20.35 29.88 -11.70
C ALA A 272 -18.90 30.05 -12.22
N PHE A 273 -18.01 30.62 -11.40
CA PHE A 273 -16.59 30.69 -11.75
C PHE A 273 -15.93 29.32 -11.78
N GLY A 274 -16.23 28.45 -10.81
CA GLY A 274 -15.77 27.07 -10.80
C GLY A 274 -16.15 26.35 -12.09
N LYS A 275 -17.41 26.45 -12.53
CA LYS A 275 -17.86 25.88 -13.80
C LYS A 275 -17.13 26.47 -15.03
N ALA A 276 -16.98 27.79 -15.10
CA ALA A 276 -16.27 28.46 -16.18
C ALA A 276 -14.78 28.07 -16.23
N LEU A 277 -14.17 27.81 -15.06
CA LEU A 277 -12.81 27.30 -14.91
C LEU A 277 -12.74 25.76 -14.92
N ARG A 278 -13.83 25.08 -15.29
CA ARG A 278 -13.94 23.61 -15.35
C ARG A 278 -13.57 22.89 -14.05
N TYR A 279 -13.73 23.56 -12.91
CA TYR A 279 -13.30 23.13 -11.59
C TYR A 279 -11.84 22.65 -11.58
N ASN A 280 -11.01 23.25 -12.42
CA ASN A 280 -9.61 22.95 -12.56
C ASN A 280 -8.85 24.26 -12.82
N VAL A 281 -8.39 24.89 -11.74
CA VAL A 281 -7.59 26.11 -11.82
C VAL A 281 -6.15 25.80 -12.26
N ARG A 282 -5.76 24.52 -12.29
CA ARG A 282 -4.42 24.03 -12.70
C ARG A 282 -4.35 23.53 -14.15
N GLY A 283 -5.46 23.46 -14.87
CA GLY A 283 -5.55 22.81 -16.18
C GLY A 283 -4.99 23.67 -17.32
N SER A 284 -3.93 23.17 -17.95
CA SER A 284 -3.09 23.73 -19.02
C SER A 284 -1.99 24.69 -18.56
N ILE A 285 -0.78 24.12 -18.32
CA ILE A 285 0.56 24.73 -18.19
C ILE A 285 0.93 25.18 -16.74
N PRO A 286 2.16 24.89 -16.25
CA PRO A 286 2.51 25.06 -14.84
C PRO A 286 2.41 26.52 -14.38
N MET A 287 1.70 26.72 -13.27
CA MET A 287 1.51 28.01 -12.62
C MET A 287 2.83 28.57 -12.09
N SER A 288 3.46 29.40 -12.92
CA SER A 288 4.34 30.48 -12.47
C SER A 288 3.73 31.81 -12.87
N TRP A 289 4.13 32.90 -12.20
CA TRP A 289 3.64 34.25 -12.49
C TRP A 289 3.75 34.66 -13.96
N THR A 290 4.77 34.16 -14.66
CA THR A 290 4.94 34.40 -16.08
C THR A 290 3.90 33.66 -16.93
N SER A 291 3.30 32.56 -16.49
CA SER A 291 2.18 31.88 -17.17
C SER A 291 0.83 32.52 -16.87
N PHE A 292 0.63 33.04 -15.66
CA PHE A 292 -0.57 33.80 -15.30
C PHE A 292 -0.65 35.17 -15.99
N LEU A 293 0.51 35.71 -16.42
CA LEU A 293 0.62 36.99 -17.13
C LEU A 293 0.95 36.87 -18.63
N ASN A 294 1.43 35.70 -19.07
CA ASN A 294 1.56 35.35 -20.48
C ASN A 294 0.66 34.17 -20.78
N LEU A 295 -0.64 34.44 -20.87
CA LEU A 295 -1.47 33.70 -21.82
C LEU A 295 -0.69 33.69 -23.15
N PRO A 296 -0.47 32.53 -23.81
CA PRO A 296 0.15 32.50 -25.11
C PRO A 296 -0.55 33.52 -26.00
N ASP A 297 0.19 34.33 -26.76
CA ASP A 297 -0.38 35.22 -27.79
C ASP A 297 -1.19 34.36 -28.78
N GLY A 298 -2.46 34.11 -28.45
CA GLY A 298 -3.27 33.06 -29.06
C GLY A 298 -4.45 32.59 -28.21
N MET A 299 -4.34 32.55 -26.88
CA MET A 299 -5.48 32.31 -25.98
C MET A 299 -5.88 33.61 -25.29
N SER A 300 -6.51 34.51 -26.04
CA SER A 300 -7.57 35.29 -25.41
C SER A 300 -8.69 34.28 -25.13
N PRO A 301 -9.17 34.13 -23.88
CA PRO A 301 -10.28 33.22 -23.57
C PRO A 301 -11.55 33.52 -24.39
N LEU A 302 -11.59 34.67 -25.04
CA LEU A 302 -12.69 35.21 -25.82
C LEU A 302 -12.77 34.74 -27.28
N ARG A 303 -11.91 33.85 -27.79
CA ARG A 303 -11.80 33.71 -29.27
C ARG A 303 -12.29 32.46 -29.98
N ASP A 304 -12.41 31.28 -29.37
CA ASP A 304 -12.86 30.10 -30.14
C ASP A 304 -13.81 29.12 -29.40
N ASP A 305 -14.19 29.37 -28.15
CA ASP A 305 -15.20 28.57 -27.41
C ASP A 305 -16.39 29.46 -26.99
N GLU A 306 -17.45 29.46 -27.80
CA GLU A 306 -18.69 30.20 -27.52
C GLU A 306 -19.31 29.78 -26.17
N GLN A 307 -19.18 28.52 -25.76
CA GLN A 307 -19.75 28.01 -24.53
C GLN A 307 -18.99 28.52 -23.29
N TRP A 308 -17.65 28.53 -23.34
CA TRP A 308 -16.84 29.10 -22.26
C TRP A 308 -17.10 30.60 -22.09
N ALA A 309 -17.20 31.34 -23.20
CA ALA A 309 -17.46 32.78 -23.16
C ALA A 309 -18.83 33.10 -22.53
N GLU A 310 -19.86 32.31 -22.84
CA GLU A 310 -21.18 32.43 -22.20
C GLU A 310 -21.14 32.12 -20.70
N GLU A 311 -20.45 31.04 -20.30
CA GLU A 311 -20.31 30.65 -18.88
C GLU A 311 -19.48 31.67 -18.07
N TRP A 312 -18.40 32.19 -18.66
CA TRP A 312 -17.60 33.26 -18.06
C TRP A 312 -18.40 34.54 -17.91
N LEU A 313 -19.07 35.01 -18.96
CA LEU A 313 -19.92 36.21 -18.90
C LEU A 313 -21.05 36.07 -17.88
N HIS A 314 -21.62 34.87 -17.75
CA HIS A 314 -22.60 34.57 -16.72
C HIS A 314 -22.01 34.69 -15.30
N ALA A 315 -20.85 34.09 -15.05
CA ALA A 315 -20.15 34.19 -13.77
C ALA A 315 -19.77 35.64 -13.42
N ARG A 316 -19.27 36.40 -14.41
CA ARG A 316 -18.97 37.83 -14.27
C ARG A 316 -20.20 38.66 -13.94
N HIS A 317 -21.33 38.41 -14.61
CA HIS A 317 -22.57 39.09 -14.30
C HIS A 317 -23.04 38.83 -12.87
N LEU A 318 -22.98 37.57 -12.40
CA LEU A 318 -23.33 37.23 -11.03
C LEU A 318 -22.42 37.93 -10.02
N PHE A 319 -21.11 37.98 -10.29
CA PHE A 319 -20.13 38.67 -9.45
C PHE A 319 -20.39 40.18 -9.34
N ASP A 320 -20.72 40.84 -10.45
CA ASP A 320 -21.00 42.27 -10.49
C ASP A 320 -22.28 42.60 -9.69
N VAL A 321 -23.31 41.76 -9.82
CA VAL A 321 -24.56 41.87 -9.05
C VAL A 321 -24.27 41.69 -7.56
N PHE A 322 -23.54 40.63 -7.18
CA PHE A 322 -23.14 40.38 -5.81
C PHE A 322 -22.36 41.56 -5.21
N SER A 323 -21.36 42.05 -5.95
CA SER A 323 -20.50 43.17 -5.56
C SER A 323 -21.30 44.44 -5.24
N ALA A 324 -22.18 44.87 -6.16
CA ALA A 324 -22.98 46.09 -5.98
C ALA A 324 -23.93 45.99 -4.77
N ARG A 325 -24.53 44.81 -4.57
CA ARG A 325 -25.44 44.55 -3.45
C ARG A 325 -24.68 44.47 -2.12
N LEU A 326 -23.49 43.88 -2.09
CA LEU A 326 -22.63 43.76 -0.90
C LEU A 326 -22.14 45.13 -0.42
N GLU A 327 -21.74 46.03 -1.34
CA GLU A 327 -21.34 47.40 -1.00
C GLU A 327 -22.47 48.18 -0.32
N THR A 328 -23.67 48.11 -0.89
CA THR A 328 -24.86 48.76 -0.33
C THR A 328 -25.24 48.16 1.03
N TYR A 329 -25.17 46.84 1.16
CA TYR A 329 -25.41 46.13 2.41
C TYR A 329 -24.42 46.56 3.51
N THR A 330 -23.13 46.56 3.21
CA THR A 330 -22.06 46.93 4.15
C THR A 330 -22.19 48.40 4.61
N LYS A 331 -22.59 49.31 3.70
CA LYS A 331 -22.87 50.71 4.03
C LYS A 331 -24.05 50.85 5.00
N ASN A 332 -25.12 50.08 4.78
CA ASN A 332 -26.28 50.07 5.66
C ASN A 332 -25.93 49.50 7.04
N LEU A 333 -25.14 48.42 7.11
CA LEU A 333 -24.67 47.85 8.38
C LEU A 333 -23.83 48.83 9.19
N LYS A 334 -22.93 49.59 8.55
CA LYS A 334 -22.08 50.60 9.23
C LYS A 334 -22.85 51.82 9.72
N SER A 335 -24.03 52.11 9.16
CA SER A 335 -24.87 53.26 9.52
C SER A 335 -26.02 52.92 10.48
N SER A 336 -26.35 51.64 10.62
CA SER A 336 -27.37 51.17 11.57
C SER A 336 -26.80 51.01 12.98
N SER A 337 -27.54 51.48 13.98
CA SER A 337 -27.22 51.31 15.40
C SER A 337 -27.60 49.93 15.95
N SER A 338 -28.31 49.09 15.19
CA SER A 338 -28.77 47.76 15.59
C SER A 338 -27.91 46.61 15.08
N THR A 339 -26.80 46.89 14.40
CA THR A 339 -25.97 45.89 13.74
C THR A 339 -25.17 45.06 14.75
N THR A 340 -25.18 43.74 14.59
CA THR A 340 -24.41 42.82 15.44
C THR A 340 -22.93 42.76 15.02
N ARG A 341 -22.04 42.40 15.97
CA ARG A 341 -20.61 42.17 15.68
C ARG A 341 -20.41 41.06 14.63
N GLN A 342 -21.27 40.04 14.66
CA GLN A 342 -21.24 38.91 13.74
C GLN A 342 -21.62 39.32 12.31
N GLU A 343 -22.67 40.12 12.13
CA GLU A 343 -23.04 40.65 10.80
C GLU A 343 -21.94 41.52 10.20
N LEU A 344 -21.26 42.32 11.02
CA LEU A 344 -20.11 43.11 10.57
C LEU A 344 -18.91 42.24 10.20
N TRP A 345 -18.69 41.13 10.91
CA TRP A 345 -17.62 40.19 10.61
C TRP A 345 -17.88 39.45 9.29
N GLU A 346 -19.10 38.92 9.09
CA GLU A 346 -19.52 38.28 7.83
C GLU A 346 -19.41 39.23 6.63
N ALA A 347 -19.85 40.47 6.78
CA ALA A 347 -19.72 41.48 5.73
C ALA A 347 -18.26 41.77 5.37
N ARG A 348 -17.34 41.73 6.33
CA ARG A 348 -15.90 41.89 6.07
C ARG A 348 -15.30 40.68 5.37
N LEU A 349 -15.67 39.46 5.78
CA LEU A 349 -15.20 38.24 5.14
C LEU A 349 -15.66 38.15 3.68
N MET A 350 -16.93 38.47 3.41
CA MET A 350 -17.42 38.57 2.03
C MET A 350 -16.71 39.67 1.23
N ALA A 351 -16.32 40.79 1.85
CA ALA A 351 -15.54 41.83 1.19
C ALA A 351 -14.12 41.35 0.84
N VAL A 352 -13.50 40.50 1.67
CA VAL A 352 -12.23 39.82 1.37
C VAL A 352 -12.39 38.90 0.15
N MET A 353 -13.44 38.08 0.12
CA MET A 353 -13.72 37.20 -1.04
C MET A 353 -14.07 37.99 -2.31
N GLN A 354 -14.80 39.10 -2.19
CA GLN A 354 -15.06 40.01 -3.31
C GLN A 354 -13.76 40.55 -3.90
N LYS A 355 -12.82 40.95 -3.04
CA LYS A 355 -11.51 41.51 -3.44
C LYS A 355 -10.59 40.45 -4.03
N ASP A 356 -10.64 39.22 -3.52
CA ASP A 356 -9.97 38.04 -4.07
C ASP A 356 -10.40 37.78 -5.52
N TRP A 357 -11.69 37.55 -5.73
CA TRP A 357 -12.26 37.35 -7.06
C TRP A 357 -12.02 38.53 -8.00
N SER A 358 -12.14 39.77 -7.51
CA SER A 358 -11.87 40.97 -8.32
C SER A 358 -10.48 40.96 -8.95
N VAL A 359 -9.48 40.32 -8.31
CA VAL A 359 -8.15 40.22 -8.89
C VAL A 359 -7.98 39.02 -9.76
N ILE A 360 -8.50 37.85 -9.38
CA ILE A 360 -8.51 36.68 -10.27
C ILE A 360 -9.11 37.08 -11.62
N ILE A 361 -10.25 37.77 -11.59
CA ILE A 361 -10.90 38.39 -12.75
C ILE A 361 -9.98 39.36 -13.49
N LYS A 362 -9.42 40.36 -12.81
CA LYS A 362 -8.60 41.38 -13.47
C LYS A 362 -7.40 40.77 -14.17
N CYS A 363 -6.82 39.73 -13.58
CA CYS A 363 -5.69 39.03 -14.16
C CYS A 363 -6.11 38.19 -15.36
N LEU A 364 -7.26 37.51 -15.31
CA LEU A 364 -7.77 36.72 -16.43
C LEU A 364 -8.32 37.59 -17.58
N GLU A 365 -8.74 38.82 -17.31
CA GLU A 365 -9.27 39.78 -18.29
C GLU A 365 -8.23 40.80 -18.79
N ALA A 366 -7.02 40.84 -18.19
CA ALA A 366 -5.96 41.77 -18.59
C ALA A 366 -5.27 41.31 -19.89
N PRO A 367 -4.93 42.25 -20.81
CA PRO A 367 -3.97 41.95 -21.88
C PRO A 367 -2.60 41.66 -21.24
N SER A 368 -2.00 40.53 -21.58
CA SER A 368 -0.73 40.01 -21.04
C SER A 368 0.37 41.08 -20.89
N SER A 369 0.94 41.21 -19.67
CA SER A 369 2.36 41.60 -19.40
C SER A 369 2.69 42.22 -18.02
N GLN A 370 1.78 42.41 -17.06
CA GLN A 370 2.14 43.04 -15.76
C GLN A 370 1.62 42.30 -14.52
N PRO A 371 2.49 41.93 -13.56
CA PRO A 371 2.07 41.34 -12.30
C PRO A 371 1.15 42.28 -11.51
N PRO A 372 0.16 41.74 -10.78
CA PRO A 372 -0.69 42.53 -9.91
C PRO A 372 0.18 43.25 -8.88
N ASP A 373 -0.17 44.52 -8.66
CA ASP A 373 0.51 45.42 -7.75
C ASP A 373 0.67 44.80 -6.35
N ARG A 374 1.87 44.86 -5.76
CA ARG A 374 2.17 44.51 -4.36
C ARG A 374 1.06 44.95 -3.41
N LYS A 375 0.57 46.17 -3.61
CA LYS A 375 -0.46 46.78 -2.77
C LYS A 375 -1.71 45.90 -2.65
N TYR A 376 -2.04 45.16 -3.69
CA TYR A 376 -3.18 44.25 -3.66
C TYR A 376 -3.01 43.12 -2.65
N PHE A 377 -1.88 42.39 -2.71
CA PHE A 377 -1.58 41.31 -1.79
C PHE A 377 -1.46 41.81 -0.36
N GLN A 378 -0.85 42.97 -0.18
CA GLN A 378 -0.75 43.63 1.11
C GLN A 378 -2.13 43.98 1.66
N ASP A 379 -2.99 44.66 0.89
CA ASP A 379 -4.30 45.06 1.38
C ASP A 379 -5.18 43.81 1.66
N LEU A 380 -5.04 42.71 0.90
CA LEU A 380 -5.78 41.45 1.15
C LEU A 380 -5.30 40.75 2.42
N LEU A 381 -3.98 40.71 2.65
CA LEU A 381 -3.36 40.16 3.85
C LEU A 381 -3.74 40.96 5.10
N GLU A 382 -3.72 42.30 5.04
CA GLU A 382 -4.12 43.17 6.15
C GLU A 382 -5.60 42.98 6.52
N ASP A 383 -6.49 42.84 5.52
CA ASP A 383 -7.90 42.55 5.75
C ASP A 383 -8.07 41.17 6.43
N ALA A 384 -7.34 40.14 5.99
CA ALA A 384 -7.35 38.80 6.57
C ALA A 384 -6.78 38.76 7.99
N GLU A 385 -5.65 39.42 8.25
CA GLU A 385 -5.08 39.59 9.59
C GLU A 385 -6.10 40.27 10.52
N SER A 386 -6.81 41.29 10.02
CA SER A 386 -7.86 41.96 10.80
C SER A 386 -9.03 41.03 11.15
N LEU A 387 -9.38 40.08 10.29
CA LEU A 387 -10.44 39.10 10.53
C LEU A 387 -10.01 38.08 11.58
N VAL A 388 -8.84 37.48 11.41
CA VAL A 388 -8.29 36.44 12.29
C VAL A 388 -8.00 36.98 13.68
N TYR A 389 -7.38 38.17 13.78
CA TYR A 389 -7.04 38.76 15.09
C TYR A 389 -8.23 39.46 15.76
N ALA A 390 -9.27 39.87 15.04
CA ALA A 390 -10.48 40.44 15.65
C ALA A 390 -11.40 39.41 16.31
N GLU A 391 -11.16 38.11 16.10
CA GLU A 391 -11.85 37.01 16.79
C GLU A 391 -11.42 36.84 18.25
N ALA A 392 -10.43 37.63 18.74
CA ALA A 392 -9.81 37.59 20.06
C ALA A 392 -10.76 37.45 21.28
N GLU A 393 -11.29 36.26 21.48
CA GLU A 393 -10.84 35.40 22.58
C GLU A 393 -10.00 34.29 21.94
N PRO A 394 -8.84 33.89 22.52
CA PRO A 394 -8.10 32.74 21.99
C PRO A 394 -9.02 31.53 22.01
N MET A 395 -9.47 31.07 20.83
CA MET A 395 -10.19 29.81 20.71
C MET A 395 -9.30 28.73 21.35
N GLN A 396 -9.76 28.17 22.47
CA GLN A 396 -8.99 27.19 23.25
C GLN A 396 -8.81 25.86 22.50
N TYR A 397 -9.49 25.68 21.37
CA TYR A 397 -9.55 24.45 20.58
C TYR A 397 -9.65 24.76 19.08
N PRO A 398 -9.20 23.84 18.21
CA PRO A 398 -9.26 23.99 16.76
C PRO A 398 -10.71 23.95 16.26
N VAL A 399 -10.94 24.55 15.09
CA VAL A 399 -12.28 24.65 14.47
C VAL A 399 -12.26 24.04 13.07
N PHE A 400 -13.35 23.37 12.72
CA PHE A 400 -13.62 22.87 11.37
C PHE A 400 -14.85 23.59 10.79
N THR A 401 -14.68 24.38 9.73
CA THR A 401 -15.78 25.02 8.99
C THR A 401 -16.04 24.34 7.66
N LEU A 402 -17.30 24.33 7.21
CA LEU A 402 -17.70 23.58 6.01
C LEU A 402 -17.23 24.18 4.69
N ALA A 403 -16.95 25.48 4.64
CA ALA A 403 -16.45 26.18 3.46
C ALA A 403 -15.02 26.67 3.70
N ALA A 404 -14.21 26.69 2.64
CA ALA A 404 -12.89 27.29 2.63
C ALA A 404 -12.98 28.81 2.43
N ASP A 405 -12.59 29.58 3.45
CA ASP A 405 -12.81 31.04 3.54
C ASP A 405 -11.47 31.80 3.52
N VAL A 406 -10.60 31.63 4.51
CA VAL A 406 -9.35 32.41 4.64
C VAL A 406 -8.12 31.60 4.20
N ILE A 407 -8.09 30.29 4.44
CA ILE A 407 -6.92 29.43 4.17
C ILE A 407 -6.51 29.44 2.70
N PRO A 408 -7.41 29.23 1.71
CA PRO A 408 -7.02 29.22 0.30
C PRO A 408 -6.36 30.53 -0.13
N ARG A 409 -6.86 31.67 0.37
CA ARG A 409 -6.36 32.99 0.01
C ARG A 409 -4.99 33.26 0.59
N MET A 410 -4.74 32.85 1.83
CA MET A 410 -3.38 32.94 2.40
C MET A 410 -2.41 32.05 1.64
N SER A 411 -2.86 30.87 1.22
CA SER A 411 -2.07 29.98 0.39
C SER A 411 -1.69 30.63 -0.95
N LEU A 412 -2.63 31.34 -1.57
CA LEU A 412 -2.37 32.13 -2.78
C LEU A 412 -1.35 33.26 -2.52
N ILE A 413 -1.50 34.05 -1.46
CA ILE A 413 -0.55 35.13 -1.13
C ILE A 413 0.85 34.56 -0.86
N ALA A 414 0.96 33.47 -0.09
CA ALA A 414 2.24 32.83 0.22
C ALA A 414 2.92 32.23 -1.02
N ALA A 415 2.15 31.56 -1.89
CA ALA A 415 2.69 30.97 -3.11
C ALA A 415 3.07 32.03 -4.15
N PHE A 416 2.32 33.13 -4.21
CA PHE A 416 2.31 34.03 -5.36
C PHE A 416 2.60 35.51 -5.05
N SER A 417 2.81 36.02 -3.84
CA SER A 417 3.15 37.45 -3.72
C SER A 417 4.53 37.81 -4.29
N GLY A 418 5.45 36.83 -4.38
CA GLY A 418 6.83 37.02 -4.86
C GLY A 418 7.72 37.83 -3.90
N GLU A 419 7.17 38.35 -2.81
CA GLU A 419 7.86 39.18 -1.84
C GLU A 419 7.91 38.47 -0.48
N LEU A 420 9.13 38.22 -0.01
CA LEU A 420 9.39 37.40 1.17
C LEU A 420 8.61 37.88 2.41
N ASP A 421 8.45 39.20 2.61
CA ASP A 421 7.72 39.74 3.76
C ASP A 421 6.23 39.37 3.75
N LEU A 422 5.59 39.40 2.58
CA LEU A 422 4.19 39.01 2.43
C LEU A 422 4.01 37.50 2.53
N GLN A 423 4.96 36.72 2.01
CA GLN A 423 4.92 35.26 2.06
C GLN A 423 5.06 34.75 3.50
N GLN A 424 6.06 35.25 4.24
CA GLN A 424 6.29 34.88 5.64
C GLN A 424 5.14 35.30 6.56
N ARG A 425 4.58 36.51 6.37
CA ARG A 425 3.39 36.96 7.13
C ARG A 425 2.18 36.08 6.87
N SER A 426 1.96 35.68 5.62
CA SER A 426 0.84 34.80 5.27
C SER A 426 0.98 33.40 5.87
N ILE A 427 2.18 32.80 5.83
CA ILE A 427 2.49 31.53 6.50
C ILE A 427 2.32 31.64 8.02
N SER A 428 2.80 32.74 8.61
CA SER A 428 2.63 32.99 10.04
C SER A 428 1.16 33.07 10.43
N LEU A 429 0.33 33.71 9.60
CA LEU A 429 -1.11 33.77 9.79
C LEU A 429 -1.76 32.38 9.68
N LEU A 430 -1.35 31.56 8.70
CA LEU A 430 -1.80 30.17 8.53
C LEU A 430 -1.53 29.30 9.77
N TYR A 431 -0.34 29.38 10.36
CA TYR A 431 -0.03 28.70 11.63
C TYR A 431 -0.86 29.23 12.81
N ALA A 432 -1.15 30.53 12.83
CA ALA A 432 -1.89 31.19 13.91
C ALA A 432 -3.39 30.82 13.91
N MET A 433 -3.99 30.58 12.74
CA MET A 433 -5.43 30.33 12.61
C MET A 433 -5.92 29.03 13.27
N ARG A 434 -5.09 27.98 13.33
CA ARG A 434 -5.40 26.66 13.95
C ARG A 434 -6.80 26.12 13.57
N ARG A 435 -7.12 26.13 12.29
CA ARG A 435 -8.45 25.71 11.79
C ARG A 435 -8.35 24.91 10.49
N LYS A 436 -9.35 24.07 10.26
CA LYS A 436 -9.63 23.43 8.97
C LYS A 436 -10.85 24.13 8.34
N GLU A 437 -10.78 24.44 7.06
CA GLU A 437 -11.86 25.09 6.31
C GLU A 437 -12.11 24.33 5.01
N GLY A 438 -13.28 23.71 4.88
CA GLY A 438 -13.55 22.84 3.74
C GLY A 438 -12.48 21.74 3.65
N MET A 439 -11.84 21.59 2.49
CA MET A 439 -10.73 20.64 2.28
C MET A 439 -9.34 21.15 2.73
N TRP A 440 -9.25 22.32 3.34
CA TRP A 440 -7.97 22.97 3.65
C TRP A 440 -7.62 22.92 5.13
N ASP A 441 -6.38 22.57 5.46
CA ASP A 441 -5.82 22.68 6.82
C ASP A 441 -4.79 23.80 6.89
N SER A 442 -4.96 24.71 7.84
CA SER A 442 -4.12 25.90 7.92
C SER A 442 -2.66 25.59 8.27
N ARG A 443 -2.40 24.53 9.07
CA ARG A 443 -1.03 24.16 9.49
C ARG A 443 -0.34 23.27 8.47
N GLU A 444 -1.05 22.29 7.91
CA GLU A 444 -0.48 21.43 6.86
C GLU A 444 -0.04 22.29 5.67
N ILE A 445 -0.88 23.24 5.26
CA ILE A 445 -0.56 24.15 4.15
C ILE A 445 0.54 25.15 4.52
N ALA A 446 0.58 25.67 5.75
CA ALA A 446 1.69 26.51 6.21
C ALA A 446 3.04 25.79 6.11
N SER A 447 3.08 24.53 6.55
CA SER A 447 4.29 23.69 6.52
C SER A 447 4.78 23.44 5.10
N VAL A 448 3.86 23.15 4.17
CA VAL A 448 4.18 22.99 2.74
C VAL A 448 4.76 24.30 2.16
N LEU A 449 4.11 25.44 2.43
CA LEU A 449 4.53 26.73 1.90
C LEU A 449 5.86 27.21 2.49
N GLU A 450 6.11 26.94 3.77
CA GLU A 450 7.38 27.24 4.45
C GLU A 450 8.53 26.43 3.85
N SER A 451 8.31 25.15 3.59
CA SER A 451 9.28 24.28 2.91
C SER A 451 9.63 24.80 1.51
N ILE A 452 8.62 25.27 0.76
CA ILE A 452 8.81 25.90 -0.56
C ILE A 452 9.64 27.19 -0.46
N LEU A 453 9.43 28.03 0.56
CA LEU A 453 10.21 29.26 0.75
C LEU A 453 11.66 28.98 1.16
N LEU A 454 11.90 28.09 2.12
CA LEU A 454 13.24 27.74 2.60
C LEU A 454 14.11 27.23 1.46
N ALA A 455 13.54 26.38 0.63
CA ALA A 455 14.28 25.79 -0.48
C ALA A 455 14.56 26.82 -1.61
N ARG A 456 13.85 27.95 -1.68
CA ARG A 456 14.20 29.10 -2.55
C ARG A 456 15.36 29.94 -2.02
N GLU A 457 15.62 29.98 -0.71
CA GLU A 457 16.67 30.82 -0.09
C GLU A 457 18.07 30.20 -0.07
N CYS A 458 18.21 28.87 -0.10
CA CYS A 458 19.49 28.19 0.13
C CYS A 458 20.50 28.17 -1.05
N SER A 459 20.28 28.90 -2.16
CA SER A 459 21.18 28.94 -3.34
C SER A 459 21.63 27.57 -3.91
N ILE A 460 20.93 26.48 -3.58
CA ILE A 460 21.12 25.13 -4.16
C ILE A 460 20.75 25.14 -5.67
N TRP A 461 20.09 26.20 -6.13
CA TRP A 461 19.68 26.42 -7.51
C TRP A 461 20.82 26.77 -8.49
N ASP A 462 21.94 27.34 -8.04
CA ASP A 462 22.97 27.93 -8.92
C ASP A 462 24.24 27.05 -9.13
N MET A 463 24.39 25.90 -8.46
CA MET A 463 25.64 25.12 -8.46
C MET A 463 25.67 23.82 -9.30
N GLU A 464 24.54 23.32 -9.82
CA GLU A 464 24.50 22.00 -10.52
C GLU A 464 24.46 22.03 -12.07
N LEU A 465 24.56 23.19 -12.73
CA LEU A 465 24.63 23.24 -14.20
C LEU A 465 25.75 24.16 -14.68
N GLY A 466 26.91 23.56 -14.94
CA GLY A 466 28.11 24.23 -15.44
C GLY A 466 27.96 24.83 -16.85
N THR A 467 28.18 26.14 -16.92
CA THR A 467 28.66 26.98 -18.04
C THR A 467 27.91 26.94 -19.38
N PHE A 468 26.98 27.88 -19.62
CA PHE A 468 26.73 28.43 -20.97
C PHE A 468 26.25 29.90 -20.94
N ASN A 469 26.59 30.61 -22.03
CA ASN A 469 26.75 32.04 -22.26
C ASN A 469 25.50 32.97 -22.05
N PRO A 470 25.61 34.25 -21.63
CA PRO A 470 24.49 35.07 -21.14
C PRO A 470 23.63 35.84 -22.16
N ASP A 471 23.84 35.73 -23.49
CA ASP A 471 23.30 36.71 -24.45
C ASP A 471 22.31 36.17 -25.51
N SER A 472 21.24 35.49 -25.12
CA SER A 472 20.12 35.28 -26.07
C SER A 472 18.73 35.28 -25.43
N ASP A 473 17.93 36.26 -25.84
CA ASP A 473 16.58 36.62 -25.38
C ASP A 473 15.46 35.58 -25.66
N ASN A 474 15.78 34.28 -25.71
CA ASN A 474 14.80 33.20 -25.84
C ASN A 474 14.96 32.11 -24.76
N PHE A 475 15.74 32.38 -23.71
CA PHE A 475 16.16 31.38 -22.72
C PHE A 475 15.23 31.24 -21.50
N SER A 476 14.20 32.09 -21.36
CA SER A 476 13.28 32.06 -20.21
C SER A 476 12.07 31.14 -20.36
N ILE A 477 11.89 30.48 -21.53
CA ILE A 477 10.65 29.77 -21.88
C ILE A 477 10.75 28.23 -21.75
N MET A 478 11.95 27.65 -21.61
CA MET A 478 12.14 26.19 -21.46
C MET A 478 12.54 25.71 -20.05
N MET A 479 12.77 26.61 -19.09
CA MET A 479 13.32 26.26 -17.76
C MET A 479 12.28 26.16 -16.63
N LEU A 480 11.08 26.72 -16.78
CA LEU A 480 10.05 26.70 -15.73
C LEU A 480 9.26 25.38 -15.62
N GLY A 481 9.37 24.49 -16.63
CA GLY A 481 8.87 23.11 -16.54
C GLY A 481 9.89 22.10 -15.99
N LYS A 482 11.13 22.52 -15.69
CA LYS A 482 12.23 21.60 -15.28
C LYS A 482 12.86 21.93 -13.94
N VAL A 483 12.28 22.86 -13.20
CA VAL A 483 12.82 23.40 -11.93
C VAL A 483 11.85 23.11 -10.76
N VAL A 484 10.65 22.59 -11.02
CA VAL A 484 9.78 21.97 -9.98
C VAL A 484 10.26 20.54 -9.62
N GLY A 485 11.07 19.93 -10.47
CA GLY A 485 11.67 18.60 -10.23
C GLY A 485 12.75 18.54 -9.14
N PRO A 486 13.72 19.47 -9.06
CA PRO A 486 14.85 19.31 -8.14
C PRO A 486 14.62 19.84 -6.70
N LEU A 487 13.54 20.57 -6.44
CA LEU A 487 13.21 21.00 -5.06
C LEU A 487 12.27 20.02 -4.35
N ALA A 488 11.46 19.28 -5.12
CA ALA A 488 10.84 18.03 -4.65
C ALA A 488 11.92 17.02 -4.22
N ALA A 489 13.11 17.06 -4.84
CA ALA A 489 14.24 16.22 -4.47
C ALA A 489 14.96 16.64 -3.16
N LEU A 490 14.81 17.88 -2.67
CA LEU A 490 15.36 18.27 -1.36
C LEU A 490 14.37 18.03 -0.20
N ILE A 491 13.06 18.00 -0.49
CA ILE A 491 12.05 17.42 0.43
C ILE A 491 12.22 15.90 0.48
N ALA A 492 12.67 15.26 -0.61
CA ALA A 492 13.03 13.84 -0.63
C ALA A 492 14.31 13.48 0.16
N ALA A 493 15.01 14.44 0.77
CA ALA A 493 16.20 14.19 1.60
C ALA A 493 15.96 14.33 3.12
N LEU A 494 14.71 14.59 3.55
CA LEU A 494 14.25 14.30 4.91
C LEU A 494 13.07 13.33 4.78
N PRO A 495 12.94 12.31 5.64
CA PRO A 495 12.19 11.09 5.35
C PRO A 495 10.67 11.36 5.32
N PHE A 496 10.18 11.86 4.19
CA PHE A 496 8.79 11.80 3.78
C PHE A 496 8.69 10.70 2.73
N VAL A 497 8.18 9.56 3.17
CA VAL A 497 7.94 8.38 2.35
C VAL A 497 6.65 8.62 1.57
N ASP A 498 6.71 9.44 0.52
CA ASP A 498 5.63 9.60 -0.46
C ASP A 498 5.92 8.71 -1.68
N GLY A 499 5.18 7.60 -1.77
CA GLY A 499 5.22 6.69 -2.91
C GLY A 499 4.56 7.32 -4.14
N GLN A 500 5.36 7.94 -5.02
CA GLN A 500 4.97 8.05 -6.43
C GLN A 500 4.96 6.64 -7.03
N ALA A 501 3.82 6.20 -7.56
CA ALA A 501 3.75 4.98 -8.35
C ALA A 501 4.67 5.12 -9.57
N ILE A 502 5.73 4.34 -9.62
CA ILE A 502 6.54 4.18 -10.83
C ILE A 502 5.60 3.63 -11.91
N ARG A 503 5.38 4.39 -12.99
CA ARG A 503 4.62 3.88 -14.14
C ARG A 503 5.47 2.82 -14.84
N PHE A 504 5.01 1.58 -14.80
CA PHE A 504 5.48 0.52 -15.69
C PHE A 504 5.07 0.82 -17.14
N ASN A 505 5.38 -0.06 -18.08
CA ASN A 505 5.03 0.11 -19.50
C ASN A 505 3.51 0.07 -19.78
N ASN A 506 2.67 -0.03 -18.76
CA ASN A 506 1.22 -0.14 -18.92
C ASN A 506 0.60 1.20 -19.35
N PRO A 507 -0.39 1.16 -20.27
CA PRO A 507 -1.16 2.34 -20.60
C PRO A 507 -1.92 2.89 -19.38
N GLU A 508 -2.20 4.19 -19.39
CA GLU A 508 -2.92 4.85 -18.31
C GLU A 508 -4.30 4.22 -18.06
N GLY A 509 -4.60 3.89 -16.80
CA GLY A 509 -5.85 3.24 -16.39
C GLY A 509 -5.94 1.74 -16.69
N VAL A 510 -4.82 1.09 -17.06
CA VAL A 510 -4.77 -0.36 -17.27
C VAL A 510 -4.22 -1.07 -16.04
N ASP A 511 -5.03 -1.94 -15.46
CA ASP A 511 -4.61 -2.82 -14.37
C ASP A 511 -3.68 -3.93 -14.90
N ILE A 512 -2.60 -4.18 -14.16
CA ILE A 512 -1.58 -5.16 -14.52
C ILE A 512 -1.34 -6.21 -13.45
N TRP A 513 -0.89 -7.38 -13.87
CA TRP A 513 -0.33 -8.45 -13.04
C TRP A 513 0.92 -8.98 -13.74
N CYS A 514 2.06 -9.06 -13.06
CA CYS A 514 3.34 -9.39 -13.70
C CYS A 514 3.63 -8.53 -14.95
N GLY A 515 3.27 -7.24 -14.87
CA GLY A 515 3.41 -6.28 -15.95
C GLY A 515 2.42 -6.45 -17.13
N LYS A 516 1.56 -7.47 -17.12
CA LYS A 516 0.62 -7.79 -18.21
C LYS A 516 -0.77 -7.23 -17.91
N ALA A 517 -1.44 -6.67 -18.91
CA ALA A 517 -2.88 -6.42 -18.81
C ALA A 517 -3.63 -7.75 -18.60
N TYR A 518 -4.54 -7.82 -17.64
CA TYR A 518 -5.28 -9.06 -17.37
C TYR A 518 -6.79 -8.97 -17.56
N ARG A 519 -7.38 -7.77 -17.67
CA ARG A 519 -8.84 -7.61 -17.88
C ARG A 519 -9.21 -7.68 -19.36
N ALA A 520 -10.32 -8.36 -19.67
CA ALA A 520 -10.85 -8.50 -21.04
C ALA A 520 -11.12 -7.19 -21.79
N THR A 521 -11.25 -6.07 -21.09
CA THR A 521 -11.46 -4.73 -21.67
C THR A 521 -10.17 -4.06 -22.14
N ASN A 522 -9.00 -4.60 -21.82
CA ASN A 522 -7.70 -4.02 -22.14
C ASN A 522 -7.02 -4.76 -23.30
N SER A 523 -6.14 -4.06 -24.01
CA SER A 523 -5.31 -4.68 -25.05
C SER A 523 -4.01 -5.21 -24.44
N SER A 524 -3.44 -6.26 -25.02
CA SER A 524 -2.09 -6.72 -24.73
C SER A 524 -1.04 -5.65 -25.04
N PHE A 525 0.04 -5.62 -24.29
CA PHE A 525 1.21 -4.78 -24.55
C PHE A 525 2.47 -5.45 -24.00
N ASP A 526 3.66 -4.95 -24.38
CA ASP A 526 4.94 -5.45 -23.86
C ASP A 526 5.14 -5.00 -22.40
N PRO A 527 5.14 -5.92 -21.43
CA PRO A 527 5.34 -5.60 -20.01
C PRO A 527 6.64 -4.84 -19.71
N GLY A 528 7.69 -5.08 -20.50
CA GLY A 528 9.06 -4.74 -20.12
C GLY A 528 9.52 -5.46 -18.86
N GLY A 529 10.62 -5.00 -18.26
CA GLY A 529 11.14 -5.60 -17.02
C GLY A 529 11.81 -6.97 -17.18
N TRP A 530 11.95 -7.46 -18.41
CA TRP A 530 12.63 -8.73 -18.72
C TRP A 530 14.05 -8.76 -18.14
N PHE A 531 14.45 -9.93 -17.65
CA PHE A 531 15.78 -10.13 -17.08
C PHE A 531 16.84 -9.86 -18.16
N PRO A 532 17.83 -8.99 -17.87
CA PRO A 532 18.82 -8.60 -18.86
C PRO A 532 19.83 -9.73 -19.09
N GLU A 533 19.72 -10.43 -20.21
CA GLU A 533 20.68 -11.48 -20.58
C GLU A 533 22.05 -10.91 -20.95
N PRO A 534 23.14 -11.32 -20.26
CA PRO A 534 24.50 -10.92 -20.63
C PRO A 534 24.90 -11.48 -22.00
N ALA A 535 25.64 -10.68 -22.77
CA ALA A 535 26.15 -11.12 -24.06
C ALA A 535 27.18 -12.24 -23.91
N ILE A 536 27.10 -13.26 -24.78
CA ILE A 536 28.08 -14.36 -24.80
C ILE A 536 29.42 -13.84 -25.35
N SER A 537 30.45 -13.90 -24.51
CA SER A 537 31.83 -13.58 -24.83
C SER A 537 32.45 -14.60 -25.81
N GLN A 538 33.25 -14.08 -26.75
CA GLN A 538 34.04 -14.90 -27.68
C GLN A 538 35.34 -15.46 -27.07
N VAL A 539 35.68 -15.01 -25.86
CA VAL A 539 36.85 -15.47 -25.09
C VAL A 539 36.40 -15.92 -23.70
N PRO A 540 37.07 -16.93 -23.10
CA PRO A 540 36.80 -17.33 -21.72
C PRO A 540 36.98 -16.16 -20.75
N LEU A 541 36.07 -16.04 -19.79
CA LEU A 541 36.08 -15.04 -18.73
C LEU A 541 36.39 -15.72 -17.39
N LEU A 542 37.13 -15.04 -16.52
CA LEU A 542 37.25 -15.39 -15.12
C LEU A 542 36.15 -14.66 -14.34
N ARG A 543 35.24 -15.43 -13.75
CA ARG A 543 34.27 -14.94 -12.76
C ARG A 543 34.85 -15.20 -11.38
N LEU A 544 35.52 -14.18 -10.84
CA LEU A 544 36.02 -14.19 -9.47
C LEU A 544 34.92 -13.70 -8.52
N LYS A 545 34.20 -14.63 -7.90
CA LYS A 545 33.10 -14.34 -6.98
C LYS A 545 33.55 -14.66 -5.56
N VAL A 546 33.29 -13.77 -4.62
CA VAL A 546 33.61 -13.96 -3.20
C VAL A 546 32.36 -13.70 -2.37
N ARG A 547 32.17 -14.52 -1.34
CA ARG A 547 31.04 -14.41 -0.41
C ARG A 547 31.41 -15.03 0.95
N PRO A 548 30.81 -14.60 2.06
CA PRO A 548 30.94 -15.29 3.33
C PRO A 548 30.32 -16.70 3.27
N ARG A 549 30.91 -17.69 3.94
CA ARG A 549 30.31 -19.04 4.10
C ARG A 549 28.98 -19.00 4.85
N LEU A 550 28.83 -18.07 5.80
CA LEU A 550 27.64 -17.82 6.60
C LEU A 550 27.19 -16.37 6.43
N SER A 551 25.89 -16.10 6.36
CA SER A 551 25.37 -14.74 6.13
C SER A 551 25.76 -13.73 7.23
N ILE A 552 25.89 -14.20 8.46
CA ILE A 552 26.47 -13.45 9.58
C ILE A 552 27.39 -14.36 10.41
N TYR A 553 28.42 -13.74 10.97
CA TYR A 553 29.27 -14.30 12.02
C TYR A 553 29.07 -13.52 13.31
N LEU A 554 29.20 -14.18 14.44
CA LEU A 554 29.08 -13.61 15.78
C LEU A 554 30.43 -13.64 16.48
N GLU A 555 30.64 -12.77 17.47
CA GLU A 555 31.85 -12.76 18.31
C GLU A 555 32.18 -14.10 18.99
N THR A 556 31.18 -15.00 19.07
CA THR A 556 31.29 -16.35 19.63
C THR A 556 31.78 -17.39 18.63
N ASP A 557 31.84 -17.08 17.33
CA ASP A 557 32.38 -17.99 16.32
C ASP A 557 33.92 -18.03 16.42
N ASP A 558 34.47 -19.23 16.52
CA ASP A 558 35.93 -19.43 16.60
C ASP A 558 36.63 -19.29 15.23
N THR A 559 35.89 -19.49 14.14
CA THR A 559 36.42 -19.51 12.76
C THR A 559 35.45 -18.91 11.78
N ALA A 560 35.97 -18.28 10.72
CA ALA A 560 35.19 -17.87 9.57
C ALA A 560 35.83 -18.35 8.27
N ASN A 561 34.99 -18.67 7.30
CA ASN A 561 35.38 -19.01 5.93
C ASN A 561 34.71 -18.05 4.93
N LEU A 562 35.42 -17.79 3.84
CA LEU A 562 34.88 -17.25 2.60
C LEU A 562 34.71 -18.40 1.60
N LEU A 563 33.70 -18.29 0.73
CA LEU A 563 33.59 -19.08 -0.48
C LEU A 563 34.10 -18.24 -1.64
N ILE A 564 35.10 -18.76 -2.36
CA ILE A 564 35.74 -18.07 -3.49
C ILE A 564 35.57 -18.92 -4.75
N ASP A 565 34.93 -18.38 -5.76
CA ASP A 565 34.85 -19.00 -7.09
C ASP A 565 35.95 -18.43 -7.98
N ALA A 566 36.65 -19.32 -8.69
CA ALA A 566 37.52 -18.98 -9.80
C ALA A 566 36.95 -19.53 -11.12
N ALA A 567 35.63 -19.39 -11.30
CA ALA A 567 34.90 -20.03 -12.37
C ALA A 567 35.30 -19.48 -13.75
N ILE A 568 35.36 -20.39 -14.73
CA ILE A 568 35.46 -20.00 -16.14
C ILE A 568 34.04 -19.86 -16.69
N SER A 569 33.68 -18.64 -17.08
CA SER A 569 32.38 -18.33 -17.68
C SER A 569 32.56 -17.78 -19.10
N ASN A 570 31.52 -17.88 -19.91
CA ASN A 570 31.44 -17.25 -21.23
C ASN A 570 30.40 -16.13 -21.28
N GLN A 571 29.73 -15.81 -20.17
CA GLN A 571 28.68 -14.78 -20.13
C GLN A 571 29.07 -13.61 -19.21
N VAL A 572 29.80 -13.89 -18.14
CA VAL A 572 29.99 -12.97 -17.01
C VAL A 572 31.40 -13.09 -16.45
N GLY A 573 31.96 -11.98 -15.97
CA GLY A 573 33.35 -11.90 -15.49
C GLY A 573 34.27 -11.13 -16.43
N SER A 574 35.58 -11.26 -16.22
CA SER A 574 36.61 -10.51 -16.94
C SER A 574 37.43 -11.40 -17.88
N PRO A 575 37.81 -10.96 -19.09
CA PRO A 575 38.53 -11.79 -20.05
C PRO A 575 39.81 -12.42 -19.50
N LEU A 576 40.01 -13.71 -19.77
CA LEU A 576 41.26 -14.42 -19.48
C LEU A 576 42.31 -14.18 -20.59
N PRO A 577 43.61 -14.11 -20.26
CA PRO A 577 44.67 -13.96 -21.25
C PRO A 577 44.79 -15.21 -22.15
N PRO A 578 45.32 -15.06 -23.38
CA PRO A 578 45.53 -16.19 -24.29
C PRO A 578 46.30 -17.34 -23.65
N GLY A 579 45.78 -18.56 -23.80
CA GLY A 579 46.35 -19.77 -23.21
C GLY A 579 45.83 -20.11 -21.81
N PHE A 580 44.93 -19.30 -21.24
CA PHE A 580 44.10 -19.63 -20.08
C PHE A 580 42.66 -19.93 -20.57
N GLY A 581 42.03 -20.96 -20.02
CA GLY A 581 40.63 -21.33 -20.34
C GLY A 581 40.37 -22.00 -21.70
N GLN A 582 41.38 -22.51 -22.42
CA GLN A 582 41.16 -23.33 -23.62
C GLN A 582 40.97 -24.82 -23.29
N ASN A 583 40.05 -25.47 -24.01
CA ASN A 583 39.79 -26.93 -24.00
C ASN A 583 41.02 -27.75 -24.44
N SER A 584 42.05 -27.80 -23.61
CA SER A 584 43.07 -28.84 -23.68
C SER A 584 42.82 -29.81 -22.53
N THR A 585 42.21 -30.95 -22.85
CA THR A 585 42.01 -32.12 -21.96
C THR A 585 43.33 -32.72 -21.42
N SER A 586 44.46 -32.04 -21.59
CA SER A 586 45.81 -32.49 -21.26
C SER A 586 46.70 -31.42 -20.62
N ALA A 587 46.18 -30.24 -20.24
CA ALA A 587 46.95 -29.26 -19.47
C ALA A 587 46.64 -29.40 -17.98
N ALA A 588 47.68 -29.34 -17.13
CA ALA A 588 47.51 -29.32 -15.69
C ALA A 588 46.60 -28.14 -15.27
N PRO A 589 45.71 -28.31 -14.27
CA PRO A 589 44.93 -27.21 -13.72
C PRO A 589 45.86 -26.09 -13.28
N LYS A 590 45.52 -24.87 -13.66
CA LYS A 590 46.34 -23.69 -13.35
C LYS A 590 45.91 -23.15 -12.00
N THR A 591 46.85 -23.01 -11.09
CA THR A 591 46.60 -22.44 -9.76
C THR A 591 46.62 -20.91 -9.83
N LEU A 592 45.66 -20.29 -9.16
CA LEU A 592 45.56 -18.86 -8.91
C LEU A 592 45.96 -18.58 -7.47
N LYS A 593 46.89 -17.66 -7.29
CA LYS A 593 47.22 -17.12 -5.97
C LYS A 593 46.25 -15.99 -5.63
N ILE A 594 45.56 -16.11 -4.51
CA ILE A 594 44.46 -15.25 -4.04
C ILE A 594 44.95 -14.50 -2.81
N GLU A 595 44.83 -13.18 -2.82
CA GLU A 595 45.06 -12.30 -1.68
C GLU A 595 43.72 -11.85 -1.12
N ILE A 596 43.51 -12.03 0.19
CA ILE A 596 42.33 -11.53 0.91
C ILE A 596 42.71 -10.22 1.59
N ILE A 597 41.96 -9.16 1.30
CA ILE A 597 42.33 -7.77 1.61
C ILE A 597 41.19 -7.08 2.36
N ASN A 598 41.53 -6.34 3.40
CA ASN A 598 40.63 -5.42 4.10
C ASN A 598 41.31 -4.05 4.22
N GLY A 599 40.80 -3.05 3.50
CA GLY A 599 41.48 -1.75 3.37
C GLY A 599 42.83 -1.87 2.67
N GLU A 600 43.92 -1.56 3.37
CA GLU A 600 45.29 -1.69 2.86
C GLU A 600 45.99 -2.98 3.31
N ASP A 601 45.37 -3.74 4.23
CA ASP A 601 45.97 -4.91 4.86
C ASP A 601 45.61 -6.20 4.10
N VAL A 602 46.62 -7.02 3.81
CA VAL A 602 46.45 -8.38 3.31
C VAL A 602 46.29 -9.31 4.50
N LEU A 603 45.09 -9.84 4.70
CA LEU A 603 44.73 -10.70 5.83
C LEU A 603 45.23 -12.13 5.65
N ALA A 604 45.11 -12.68 4.45
CA ALA A 604 45.49 -14.05 4.13
C ALA A 604 45.85 -14.22 2.65
N THR A 605 46.47 -15.34 2.32
CA THR A 605 46.83 -15.68 0.94
C THR A 605 46.69 -17.17 0.73
N GLU A 606 45.93 -17.56 -0.28
CA GLU A 606 45.66 -18.97 -0.60
C GLU A 606 45.82 -19.26 -2.09
N ASP A 607 46.00 -20.54 -2.41
CA ASP A 607 46.10 -21.05 -3.77
C ASP A 607 44.79 -21.79 -4.13
N ILE A 608 44.07 -21.34 -5.16
CA ILE A 608 42.84 -22.00 -5.65
C ILE A 608 42.99 -22.41 -7.12
N GLU A 609 42.26 -23.41 -7.57
CA GLU A 609 42.36 -23.87 -8.96
C GLU A 609 41.50 -23.01 -9.91
N LEU A 610 42.03 -22.61 -11.05
CA LEU A 610 41.24 -21.95 -12.09
C LEU A 610 40.19 -22.93 -12.63
N GLY A 611 38.93 -22.50 -12.61
CA GLY A 611 37.76 -23.31 -12.98
C GLY A 611 37.05 -23.95 -11.78
N SER A 612 37.58 -23.82 -10.57
CA SER A 612 36.92 -24.27 -9.34
C SER A 612 35.86 -23.26 -8.86
N VAL A 613 34.88 -23.77 -8.12
CA VAL A 613 33.81 -23.02 -7.45
C VAL A 613 33.75 -23.45 -5.99
N ASP A 614 33.15 -22.62 -5.13
CA ASP A 614 32.87 -22.94 -3.73
C ASP A 614 34.12 -23.30 -2.91
N ASN A 615 35.28 -22.72 -3.24
CA ASN A 615 36.50 -22.95 -2.46
C ASN A 615 36.36 -22.31 -1.07
N GLU A 616 36.30 -23.12 -0.03
CA GLU A 616 36.34 -22.64 1.36
C GLU A 616 37.73 -22.16 1.74
N VAL A 617 37.84 -20.86 2.00
CA VAL A 617 39.09 -20.20 2.37
C VAL A 617 38.95 -19.57 3.76
N PRO A 618 39.81 -19.94 4.74
CA PRO A 618 39.77 -19.35 6.07
C PRO A 618 40.01 -17.84 6.08
N LEU A 619 39.21 -17.12 6.87
CA LEU A 619 39.36 -15.70 7.15
C LEU A 619 39.83 -15.52 8.61
N PRO A 620 41.01 -14.90 8.86
CA PRO A 620 41.53 -14.70 10.21
C PRO A 620 40.70 -13.74 11.06
N LEU A 621 39.75 -14.27 11.86
CA LEU A 621 38.87 -13.48 12.72
C LEU A 621 39.62 -12.70 13.82
N ASP A 622 40.77 -13.20 14.29
CA ASP A 622 41.59 -12.55 15.32
C ASP A 622 42.15 -11.18 14.90
N THR A 623 42.12 -10.88 13.60
CA THR A 623 42.50 -9.58 13.04
C THR A 623 41.34 -8.59 12.91
N LEU A 624 40.10 -9.05 13.14
CA LEU A 624 38.87 -8.27 13.00
C LEU A 624 38.20 -8.09 14.37
N ALA A 625 37.55 -6.94 14.57
CA ALA A 625 36.80 -6.66 15.79
C ALA A 625 35.29 -6.79 15.49
N PRO A 626 34.49 -7.46 16.34
CA PRO A 626 33.05 -7.49 16.16
C PRO A 626 32.47 -6.06 16.14
N ARG A 627 31.62 -5.76 15.16
CA ARG A 627 30.99 -4.44 15.00
C ARG A 627 29.68 -4.55 14.22
N MET A 628 28.82 -3.53 14.34
CA MET A 628 27.53 -3.52 13.64
C MET A 628 27.66 -3.31 12.13
N ASP A 629 28.66 -2.56 11.68
CA ASP A 629 28.89 -2.30 10.24
C ASP A 629 29.67 -3.45 9.59
N ALA A 630 29.23 -3.93 8.43
CA ALA A 630 29.95 -4.98 7.72
C ALA A 630 31.38 -4.54 7.30
N TYR A 631 32.30 -5.50 7.19
CA TYR A 631 33.61 -5.31 6.57
C TYR A 631 33.48 -5.41 5.05
N SER A 632 34.24 -4.60 4.31
CA SER A 632 34.38 -4.76 2.86
C SER A 632 35.63 -5.59 2.60
N ILE A 633 35.42 -6.87 2.29
CA ILE A 633 36.51 -7.81 2.02
C ILE A 633 36.71 -7.92 0.51
N THR A 634 37.92 -7.61 0.05
CA THR A 634 38.31 -7.72 -1.36
C THR A 634 39.19 -8.94 -1.54
N VAL A 635 38.94 -9.72 -2.57
CA VAL A 635 39.77 -10.82 -3.03
C VAL A 635 40.44 -10.41 -4.33
N ARG A 636 41.77 -10.52 -4.40
CA ARG A 636 42.56 -10.18 -5.59
C ARG A 636 43.36 -11.37 -6.06
N THR A 637 43.44 -11.57 -7.37
CA THR A 637 44.43 -12.45 -7.99
C THR A 637 45.14 -11.77 -9.15
N THR A 638 46.43 -12.06 -9.30
CA THR A 638 47.29 -11.49 -10.35
C THR A 638 47.88 -12.62 -11.19
N LEU A 639 47.52 -12.69 -12.47
CA LEU A 639 48.07 -13.66 -13.41
C LEU A 639 49.42 -13.21 -14.00
N ASP A 640 49.53 -11.92 -14.28
CA ASP A 640 50.76 -11.26 -14.75
C ASP A 640 50.68 -9.74 -14.46
N SER A 641 51.69 -8.96 -14.87
CA SER A 641 51.74 -7.51 -14.63
C SER A 641 50.61 -6.69 -15.26
N THR A 642 49.80 -7.30 -16.14
CA THR A 642 48.72 -6.65 -16.89
C THR A 642 47.33 -7.22 -16.61
N HIS A 643 47.22 -8.38 -15.98
CA HIS A 643 45.96 -9.06 -15.69
C HIS A 643 45.77 -9.26 -14.19
N ILE A 644 45.02 -8.33 -13.58
CA ILE A 644 44.61 -8.35 -12.18
C ILE A 644 43.08 -8.50 -12.15
N TYR A 645 42.59 -9.41 -11.32
CA TYR A 645 41.18 -9.67 -11.11
C TYR A 645 40.84 -9.42 -9.65
N GLU A 646 39.71 -8.76 -9.43
CA GLU A 646 39.21 -8.45 -8.09
C GLU A 646 37.74 -8.83 -7.99
N GLY A 647 37.36 -9.36 -6.83
CA GLY A 647 35.98 -9.52 -6.38
C GLY A 647 35.88 -8.98 -4.96
N TRP A 648 34.70 -8.62 -4.51
CA TRP A 648 34.50 -8.13 -3.14
C TRP A 648 33.18 -8.62 -2.56
N THR A 649 33.09 -8.61 -1.24
CA THR A 649 31.86 -8.95 -0.51
C THR A 649 31.76 -8.17 0.79
N GLU A 650 30.54 -8.04 1.29
CA GLU A 650 30.29 -7.58 2.66
C GLU A 650 30.41 -8.76 3.63
N PHE A 651 31.16 -8.56 4.71
CA PHE A 651 31.39 -9.56 5.73
C PHE A 651 30.89 -9.04 7.08
N SER A 652 29.74 -9.56 7.52
CA SER A 652 29.09 -9.20 8.78
C SER A 652 29.66 -10.01 9.94
N PHE A 653 30.44 -9.36 10.80
CA PHE A 653 30.98 -9.94 12.04
C PHE A 653 30.47 -9.13 13.23
N LEU A 654 29.39 -9.61 13.84
CA LEU A 654 28.57 -8.88 14.79
C LEU A 654 28.92 -9.25 16.24
N PRO A 655 28.78 -8.31 17.19
CA PRO A 655 28.76 -8.69 18.60
C PRO A 655 27.58 -9.61 18.90
N TYR A 656 27.66 -10.47 19.92
CA TYR A 656 26.52 -11.29 20.31
C TYR A 656 25.45 -10.38 20.97
N PRO A 657 24.18 -10.45 20.53
CA PRO A 657 23.12 -9.62 21.09
C PRO A 657 22.59 -10.21 22.40
N GLU A 658 23.08 -9.72 23.55
CA GLU A 658 22.72 -10.23 24.89
C GLU A 658 21.22 -10.10 25.23
N ASP A 659 20.49 -9.20 24.56
CA ASP A 659 19.05 -8.97 24.75
C ASP A 659 18.16 -9.77 23.78
N TYR A 660 18.74 -10.49 22.82
CA TYR A 660 17.99 -11.30 21.86
C TYR A 660 17.76 -12.72 22.38
N GLY A 661 16.53 -13.21 22.23
CA GLY A 661 16.18 -14.60 22.53
C GLY A 661 16.63 -15.60 21.45
N SER A 662 16.83 -15.14 20.21
CA SER A 662 17.31 -15.94 19.09
C SER A 662 18.10 -15.12 18.09
N VAL A 663 18.92 -15.82 17.31
CA VAL A 663 19.62 -15.32 16.13
C VAL A 663 19.58 -16.39 15.03
N ALA A 664 19.64 -15.99 13.76
CA ALA A 664 19.60 -16.91 12.64
C ALA A 664 20.54 -16.51 11.51
N ARG A 665 21.07 -17.50 10.80
CA ARG A 665 22.02 -17.29 9.70
C ARG A 665 21.84 -18.31 8.60
N ILE A 666 22.24 -17.94 7.40
CA ILE A 666 22.18 -18.78 6.22
C ILE A 666 23.57 -19.34 5.93
N ASP A 667 23.63 -20.63 5.67
CA ASP A 667 24.75 -21.33 5.04
C ASP A 667 24.71 -21.02 3.53
N ASN A 668 25.69 -20.27 3.03
CA ASN A 668 25.76 -19.91 1.62
C ASN A 668 26.35 -21.00 0.71
N LEU A 669 26.84 -22.13 1.21
CA LEU A 669 27.34 -23.23 0.36
C LEU A 669 26.19 -24.15 -0.05
N TYR A 670 25.40 -24.57 0.93
CA TYR A 670 24.31 -25.53 0.77
C TYR A 670 22.92 -24.89 0.89
N GLY A 671 22.82 -23.61 1.27
CA GLY A 671 21.57 -22.85 1.38
C GLY A 671 20.78 -23.10 2.67
N GLY A 672 21.36 -23.81 3.65
CA GLY A 672 20.69 -24.19 4.90
C GLY A 672 20.47 -23.03 5.85
N LEU A 673 19.39 -23.07 6.63
CA LEU A 673 19.13 -22.10 7.69
C LEU A 673 19.57 -22.67 9.03
N LEU A 674 20.34 -21.87 9.77
CA LEU A 674 20.74 -22.18 11.14
C LEU A 674 20.11 -21.17 12.11
N ALA A 675 19.69 -21.65 13.27
CA ALA A 675 19.15 -20.81 14.34
C ALA A 675 19.80 -21.16 15.68
N GLN A 676 19.90 -20.19 16.58
CA GLN A 676 20.46 -20.38 17.91
C GLN A 676 19.59 -19.64 18.93
N ARG A 677 19.15 -20.32 20.00
CA ARG A 677 18.39 -19.72 21.12
C ARG A 677 19.29 -19.51 22.35
N GLY A 678 20.06 -18.44 22.32
CA GLY A 678 20.96 -18.05 23.40
C GLY A 678 22.43 -18.39 23.12
N LYS A 679 23.32 -17.60 23.75
CA LYS A 679 24.75 -17.51 23.39
C LYS A 679 25.51 -18.82 23.43
N ASP A 680 25.19 -19.66 24.40
CA ASP A 680 25.87 -20.93 24.66
C ASP A 680 25.10 -22.14 24.09
N ALA A 681 24.01 -21.92 23.36
CA ALA A 681 23.25 -23.00 22.73
C ALA A 681 23.94 -23.49 21.45
N GLU A 682 23.71 -24.75 21.08
CA GLU A 682 24.12 -25.25 19.77
C GLU A 682 23.29 -24.59 18.65
N TRP A 683 23.84 -24.57 17.44
CA TRP A 683 23.11 -24.13 16.26
C TRP A 683 22.21 -25.26 15.75
N ASP A 684 20.91 -24.99 15.69
CA ASP A 684 19.92 -25.88 15.12
C ASP A 684 19.87 -25.70 13.60
N LEU A 685 19.85 -26.82 12.86
CA LEU A 685 19.67 -26.84 11.40
C LEU A 685 18.17 -26.93 11.09
N ILE A 686 17.62 -25.89 10.45
CA ILE A 686 16.18 -25.74 10.27
C ILE A 686 15.83 -25.83 8.79
N PHE A 687 15.28 -26.98 8.36
CA PHE A 687 14.50 -27.03 7.14
C PHE A 687 13.07 -26.61 7.47
N ALA A 688 12.67 -25.40 7.05
CA ALA A 688 11.35 -24.89 7.39
C ALA A 688 10.27 -25.69 6.63
N TYR A 689 9.34 -26.31 7.36
CA TYR A 689 8.22 -27.03 6.77
C TYR A 689 6.94 -26.62 7.48
N THR A 690 6.09 -25.85 6.79
CA THR A 690 4.93 -25.19 7.40
C THR A 690 3.88 -24.76 6.37
N TYR A 691 2.82 -24.11 6.85
CA TYR A 691 1.80 -23.44 6.04
C TYR A 691 1.88 -21.92 6.18
N TYR A 692 1.38 -21.22 5.16
CA TYR A 692 0.75 -19.92 5.35
C TYR A 692 -0.54 -20.10 6.16
N THR A 693 -0.63 -19.46 7.32
CA THR A 693 -1.74 -19.66 8.25
C THR A 693 -2.49 -18.36 8.53
N GLN A 694 -3.80 -18.32 8.29
CA GLN A 694 -4.56 -17.10 8.48
C GLN A 694 -4.95 -16.88 9.94
N TRP A 695 -4.60 -15.71 10.50
CA TRP A 695 -4.88 -15.42 11.91
C TRP A 695 -6.36 -15.52 12.27
N THR A 696 -7.24 -14.89 11.49
CA THR A 696 -8.67 -14.83 11.81
C THR A 696 -9.47 -16.08 11.51
N LEU A 697 -8.91 -17.05 10.80
CA LEU A 697 -9.63 -18.29 10.45
C LEU A 697 -9.36 -19.43 11.43
N TYR A 698 -8.24 -19.39 12.12
CA TYR A 698 -7.80 -20.52 12.95
C TYR A 698 -7.22 -20.03 14.29
N TRP A 699 -6.33 -19.06 14.24
CA TRP A 699 -5.51 -18.70 15.41
C TRP A 699 -6.20 -17.75 16.40
N ASN A 700 -7.12 -16.87 16.01
CA ASN A 700 -7.77 -16.02 17.03
C ASN A 700 -8.75 -16.78 17.95
N GLU A 701 -9.02 -18.07 17.70
CA GLU A 701 -9.97 -18.85 18.49
C GLU A 701 -9.41 -19.28 19.86
N SER A 702 -8.19 -19.82 19.91
CA SER A 702 -7.55 -20.28 21.15
C SER A 702 -6.07 -20.60 20.95
N VAL A 703 -5.21 -20.16 21.89
CA VAL A 703 -3.77 -20.46 21.97
C VAL A 703 -3.47 -21.97 21.84
N ASP A 704 -4.42 -22.82 22.21
CA ASP A 704 -4.28 -24.28 22.10
C ASP A 704 -4.16 -24.80 20.66
N THR A 705 -4.62 -24.04 19.66
CA THR A 705 -4.43 -24.37 18.24
C THR A 705 -2.96 -24.49 17.87
N LEU A 706 -2.05 -23.86 18.64
CA LEU A 706 -0.59 -23.96 18.42
C LEU A 706 -0.05 -25.29 18.89
N ASN A 707 -0.67 -25.86 19.91
CA ASN A 707 -0.34 -27.21 20.36
C ASN A 707 -0.69 -28.22 19.27
N GLU A 708 -1.86 -28.07 18.65
CA GLU A 708 -2.32 -28.95 17.58
C GLU A 708 -1.42 -28.82 16.35
N PHE A 709 -1.07 -27.59 15.98
CA PHE A 709 -0.17 -27.32 14.86
C PHE A 709 1.24 -27.89 15.08
N ALA A 710 1.82 -27.65 16.26
CA ALA A 710 3.12 -28.23 16.61
C ALA A 710 3.07 -29.76 16.70
N ALA A 711 1.96 -30.33 17.19
CA ALA A 711 1.77 -31.78 17.27
C ALA A 711 1.67 -32.46 15.89
N MET A 712 1.32 -31.72 14.83
CA MET A 712 1.37 -32.21 13.45
C MET A 712 2.80 -32.33 12.90
N GLY A 713 3.80 -31.80 13.60
CA GLY A 713 5.22 -31.92 13.25
C GLY A 713 5.80 -30.69 12.54
N TYR A 714 5.04 -29.62 12.35
CA TYR A 714 5.56 -28.36 11.76
C TYR A 714 6.51 -27.65 12.74
N ASN A 715 7.66 -27.21 12.24
CA ASN A 715 8.74 -26.60 13.05
C ASN A 715 8.83 -25.07 12.93
N VAL A 716 8.12 -24.50 11.96
CA VAL A 716 7.99 -23.05 11.74
C VAL A 716 6.51 -22.71 11.69
N ILE A 717 6.13 -21.52 12.10
CA ILE A 717 4.80 -20.94 11.90
C ILE A 717 4.93 -19.68 11.04
N HIS A 718 4.11 -19.58 10.00
CA HIS A 718 3.96 -18.37 9.20
C HIS A 718 2.53 -17.86 9.33
N ILE A 719 2.36 -16.73 10.00
CA ILE A 719 1.03 -16.12 10.18
C ILE A 719 0.81 -15.09 9.11
N VAL A 720 -0.22 -15.30 8.29
CA VAL A 720 -0.75 -14.33 7.35
C VAL A 720 -1.60 -13.33 8.13
N PRO A 721 -1.25 -12.05 8.10
CA PRO A 721 -1.94 -11.02 8.83
C PRO A 721 -3.20 -10.57 8.07
N THR A 722 -4.17 -11.47 7.92
CA THR A 722 -5.53 -11.15 7.48
C THR A 722 -6.42 -10.88 8.71
N GLY A 723 -7.33 -9.91 8.58
CA GLY A 723 -8.26 -9.56 9.66
C GLY A 723 -7.58 -8.90 10.87
N SER A 724 -7.78 -9.38 12.11
CA SER A 724 -7.37 -8.72 13.36
C SER A 724 -5.87 -8.40 13.48
N LEU A 725 -4.96 -9.20 12.92
CA LEU A 725 -3.53 -8.82 12.87
C LEU A 725 -3.21 -7.83 11.75
N GLY A 726 -4.03 -7.76 10.70
CA GLY A 726 -3.96 -6.76 9.63
C GLY A 726 -4.47 -5.36 10.02
N GLU A 727 -5.04 -5.21 11.22
CA GLU A 727 -5.61 -3.96 11.71
C GLU A 727 -4.58 -3.05 12.41
N ILE A 728 -4.77 -1.74 12.32
CA ILE A 728 -3.96 -0.72 13.00
C ILE A 728 -4.88 0.04 13.98
N PRO A 729 -4.58 0.07 15.31
CA PRO A 729 -3.38 -0.48 15.97
C PRO A 729 -3.38 -2.01 16.09
N PHE A 730 -2.18 -2.61 16.07
CA PHE A 730 -1.99 -4.06 16.14
C PHE A 730 -2.43 -4.62 17.52
N PRO A 731 -3.15 -5.76 17.58
CA PRO A 731 -3.72 -6.29 18.81
C PRO A 731 -2.68 -7.07 19.63
N TRP A 732 -1.63 -6.37 20.11
CA TRP A 732 -0.50 -6.98 20.82
C TRP A 732 -0.91 -7.81 22.04
N ASP A 733 -1.92 -7.37 22.80
CA ASP A 733 -2.39 -8.10 23.98
C ASP A 733 -3.01 -9.47 23.63
N GLU A 734 -3.56 -9.62 22.42
CA GLU A 734 -4.10 -10.89 21.91
C GLU A 734 -3.01 -11.78 21.30
N PHE A 735 -1.94 -11.16 20.78
CA PHE A 735 -0.84 -11.87 20.15
C PHE A 735 0.25 -12.33 21.14
N GLU A 736 0.47 -11.60 22.22
CA GLU A 736 1.50 -11.90 23.23
C GLU A 736 1.38 -13.33 23.82
N PRO A 737 0.18 -13.85 24.18
CA PRO A 737 0.05 -15.23 24.66
C PRO A 737 0.46 -16.27 23.62
N TYR A 738 0.29 -15.96 22.33
CA TYR A 738 0.70 -16.82 21.23
C TYR A 738 2.21 -16.88 21.05
N LEU A 739 2.87 -15.73 21.14
CA LEU A 739 4.33 -15.64 21.14
C LEU A 739 4.93 -16.45 22.29
N GLN A 740 4.41 -16.26 23.50
CA GLN A 740 4.85 -17.02 24.66
C GLN A 740 4.64 -18.53 24.47
N ARG A 741 3.51 -18.94 23.90
CA ARG A 741 3.24 -20.35 23.67
C ARG A 741 4.17 -20.95 22.62
N ALA A 742 4.52 -20.19 21.58
CA ALA A 742 5.47 -20.63 20.58
C ALA A 742 6.86 -20.89 21.18
N ASP A 743 7.30 -20.03 22.10
CA ASP A 743 8.54 -20.22 22.83
C ASP A 743 8.50 -21.51 23.67
N GLU A 744 7.42 -21.71 24.45
CA GLU A 744 7.22 -22.92 25.25
C GLU A 744 7.21 -24.22 24.43
N LEU A 745 6.75 -24.16 23.17
CA LEU A 745 6.69 -25.29 22.25
C LEU A 745 7.98 -25.47 21.43
N GLY A 746 8.90 -24.50 21.46
CA GLY A 746 10.12 -24.54 20.64
C GLY A 746 9.88 -24.28 19.15
N ILE A 747 8.70 -23.78 18.75
CA ILE A 747 8.41 -23.47 17.34
C ILE A 747 8.94 -22.07 16.99
N TYR A 748 9.39 -21.91 15.75
CA TYR A 748 9.93 -20.64 15.24
C TYR A 748 8.91 -19.87 14.41
N PHE A 749 8.99 -18.55 14.39
CA PHE A 749 8.22 -17.65 13.54
C PHE A 749 9.01 -17.26 12.30
N ARG A 750 8.40 -17.51 11.15
CA ARG A 750 8.52 -16.64 9.98
C ARG A 750 7.46 -15.56 10.13
N TYR A 751 7.87 -14.38 10.56
CA TYR A 751 6.91 -13.33 10.91
C TYR A 751 6.66 -12.39 9.73
N ASP A 752 5.41 -12.29 9.28
CA ASP A 752 4.97 -11.35 8.25
C ASP A 752 4.82 -9.95 8.85
N VAL A 753 5.66 -9.01 8.39
CA VAL A 753 5.75 -7.66 8.95
C VAL A 753 4.70 -6.69 8.38
N LEU A 754 3.70 -7.20 7.64
CA LEU A 754 2.57 -6.42 7.15
C LEU A 754 2.94 -5.24 6.26
N TRP A 755 4.10 -5.30 5.61
CA TRP A 755 4.60 -4.14 4.94
C TRP A 755 3.73 -3.82 3.71
N THR A 756 3.04 -2.70 3.81
CA THR A 756 2.22 -2.15 2.74
C THR A 756 2.92 -0.91 2.21
N TRP A 757 3.55 -1.04 1.05
CA TRP A 757 4.13 0.12 0.37
C TRP A 757 3.08 1.24 0.21
N PRO A 758 3.40 2.52 0.50
CA PRO A 758 4.71 3.06 0.88
C PRO A 758 4.95 3.19 2.40
N ASN A 759 4.06 2.73 3.28
CA ASN A 759 4.15 3.03 4.71
C ASN A 759 4.99 2.00 5.49
N LEU A 760 6.18 2.43 5.94
CA LEU A 760 7.07 1.58 6.76
C LEU A 760 6.71 1.55 8.25
N THR A 761 5.81 2.41 8.72
CA THR A 761 5.56 2.62 10.17
C THR A 761 5.18 1.33 10.89
N ASN A 762 4.29 0.53 10.30
CA ASN A 762 3.82 -0.70 10.93
C ASN A 762 4.93 -1.77 10.98
N MET A 763 5.65 -1.94 9.87
CA MET A 763 6.80 -2.83 9.79
C MET A 763 7.86 -2.47 10.85
N VAL A 764 8.19 -1.18 10.97
CA VAL A 764 9.17 -0.70 11.96
C VAL A 764 8.72 -1.01 13.39
N ASP A 765 7.45 -0.78 13.73
CA ASP A 765 6.90 -1.10 15.05
C ASP A 765 7.01 -2.60 15.36
N GLN A 766 6.57 -3.45 14.43
CA GLN A 766 6.54 -4.91 14.61
C GLN A 766 7.94 -5.50 14.72
N VAL A 767 8.86 -5.15 13.80
CA VAL A 767 10.25 -5.63 13.84
C VAL A 767 10.95 -5.17 15.13
N THR A 768 10.78 -3.89 15.50
CA THR A 768 11.40 -3.36 16.73
C THR A 768 10.90 -4.08 17.98
N ARG A 769 9.60 -4.41 18.03
CA ARG A 769 9.01 -5.10 19.18
C ARG A 769 9.41 -6.57 19.25
N LEU A 770 9.50 -7.25 18.11
CA LEU A 770 9.59 -8.70 18.06
C LEU A 770 11.02 -9.24 17.89
N ARG A 771 11.98 -8.46 17.36
CA ARG A 771 13.34 -8.95 17.05
C ARG A 771 14.08 -9.62 18.21
N THR A 772 13.74 -9.30 19.46
CA THR A 772 14.35 -9.90 20.65
C THR A 772 13.63 -11.14 21.15
N HIS A 773 12.49 -11.52 20.58
CA HIS A 773 11.70 -12.66 21.04
C HIS A 773 12.36 -13.99 20.61
N PRO A 774 12.47 -15.00 21.51
CA PRO A 774 13.23 -16.24 21.28
C PRO A 774 12.69 -17.15 20.18
N SER A 775 11.46 -16.89 19.74
CA SER A 775 10.84 -17.63 18.64
C SER A 775 11.06 -17.00 17.28
N ILE A 776 11.67 -15.82 17.13
CA ILE A 776 11.89 -15.24 15.79
C ILE A 776 12.98 -16.01 15.06
N LEU A 777 12.70 -16.41 13.82
CA LEU A 777 13.64 -17.07 12.93
C LEU A 777 14.02 -16.17 11.75
N LEU A 778 13.02 -15.56 11.13
CA LEU A 778 13.22 -14.67 9.99
C LEU A 778 12.00 -13.77 9.76
N TRP A 779 12.20 -12.70 9.00
CA TRP A 779 11.15 -11.78 8.59
C TRP A 779 10.60 -12.13 7.21
N TYR A 780 9.29 -12.08 7.03
CA TYR A 780 8.65 -12.13 5.72
C TYR A 780 8.14 -10.73 5.38
N GLN A 781 8.75 -10.11 4.37
CA GLN A 781 8.49 -8.71 4.09
C GLN A 781 7.38 -8.48 3.07
N SER A 782 7.19 -9.39 2.11
CA SER A 782 6.28 -9.15 1.00
C SER A 782 5.86 -10.44 0.32
N ASP A 783 4.59 -10.41 -0.06
CA ASP A 783 3.89 -11.43 -0.83
C ASP A 783 3.62 -10.91 -2.24
N GLU A 784 4.17 -11.56 -3.26
CA GLU A 784 3.96 -11.28 -4.68
C GLU A 784 4.09 -9.79 -5.06
N ALA A 785 5.13 -9.11 -4.55
CA ALA A 785 5.33 -7.68 -4.83
C ALA A 785 5.51 -7.41 -6.33
N ASP A 786 6.08 -8.38 -7.06
CA ASP A 786 6.21 -8.41 -8.51
C ASP A 786 4.86 -8.57 -9.22
N GLY A 787 4.04 -9.52 -8.77
CA GLY A 787 2.69 -9.77 -9.30
C GLY A 787 1.79 -8.56 -9.13
N LYS A 788 1.79 -7.97 -7.93
CA LYS A 788 1.05 -6.76 -7.57
C LYS A 788 1.58 -5.49 -8.23
N ALA A 789 2.73 -5.58 -8.91
CA ALA A 789 3.44 -4.46 -9.53
C ALA A 789 3.66 -3.30 -8.55
N ASN A 790 4.16 -3.62 -7.35
CA ASN A 790 4.70 -2.61 -6.44
C ASN A 790 5.92 -1.93 -7.10
N PRO A 791 6.33 -0.71 -6.73
CA PRO A 791 7.54 -0.12 -7.30
C PRO A 791 8.77 -1.05 -7.17
N PRO A 792 9.63 -1.19 -8.19
CA PRO A 792 10.72 -2.19 -8.15
C PRO A 792 11.70 -2.01 -6.98
N ASN A 793 11.92 -0.78 -6.52
CA ASN A 793 12.77 -0.50 -5.37
C ASN A 793 12.10 -0.76 -4.01
N SER A 794 10.80 -1.05 -3.98
CA SER A 794 10.05 -1.21 -2.74
C SER A 794 10.68 -2.29 -1.86
N THR A 795 10.93 -3.48 -2.40
CA THR A 795 11.45 -4.63 -1.64
C THR A 795 12.84 -4.35 -1.08
N GLY A 796 13.68 -3.59 -1.81
CA GLY A 796 14.98 -3.13 -1.34
C GLY A 796 14.86 -2.17 -0.15
N ILE A 797 13.93 -1.20 -0.21
CA ILE A 797 13.71 -0.24 0.90
C ILE A 797 13.33 -0.95 2.19
N ALA A 798 12.41 -1.92 2.11
CA ALA A 798 12.00 -2.65 3.29
C ALA A 798 13.09 -3.60 3.82
N TYR A 799 13.85 -4.25 2.92
CA TYR A 799 15.02 -5.04 3.29
C TYR A 799 16.05 -4.20 4.06
N GLU A 800 16.47 -3.06 3.52
CA GLU A 800 17.43 -2.15 4.17
C GLU A 800 16.91 -1.69 5.54
N GLN A 801 15.62 -1.32 5.62
CA GLN A 801 15.00 -0.90 6.86
C GLN A 801 14.97 -2.03 7.90
N ILE A 802 14.62 -3.26 7.51
CA ILE A 802 14.62 -4.42 8.41
C ILE A 802 16.05 -4.73 8.86
N LYS A 803 17.03 -4.82 7.95
CA LYS A 803 18.44 -5.09 8.33
C LYS A 803 19.04 -4.01 9.23
N SER A 804 18.60 -2.75 9.09
CA SER A 804 19.02 -1.67 10.01
C SER A 804 18.46 -1.83 11.43
N LEU A 805 17.28 -2.46 11.57
CA LEU A 805 16.65 -2.73 12.86
C LEU A 805 17.12 -4.07 13.43
N ASP A 806 17.29 -5.08 12.61
CA ASP A 806 17.61 -6.44 13.01
C ASP A 806 18.58 -7.08 12.00
N PRO A 807 19.90 -6.93 12.22
CA PRO A 807 20.90 -7.57 11.38
C PRO A 807 21.03 -9.08 11.65
N TYR A 808 20.44 -9.60 12.72
CA TYR A 808 20.65 -10.96 13.24
C TYR A 808 19.69 -12.01 12.69
N HIS A 809 18.66 -11.60 11.94
CA HIS A 809 17.73 -12.50 11.28
C HIS A 809 17.70 -12.27 9.77
N PRO A 810 17.49 -13.33 8.96
CA PRO A 810 17.27 -13.20 7.52
C PRO A 810 15.94 -12.56 7.17
N VAL A 811 15.84 -12.04 5.94
CA VAL A 811 14.62 -11.50 5.35
C VAL A 811 14.20 -12.34 4.15
N SER A 812 12.91 -12.61 4.04
CA SER A 812 12.32 -13.41 2.96
C SER A 812 11.15 -12.71 2.27
N LEU A 813 10.85 -13.11 1.04
CA LEU A 813 9.68 -12.67 0.26
C LEU A 813 9.22 -13.79 -0.69
N ALA A 814 8.04 -13.63 -1.31
CA ALA A 814 7.58 -14.50 -2.40
C ALA A 814 7.48 -13.74 -3.73
N LEU A 815 7.85 -14.40 -4.84
CA LEU A 815 7.77 -13.90 -6.22
C LEU A 815 7.03 -14.88 -7.13
N ASN A 816 6.00 -14.37 -7.82
CA ASN A 816 5.12 -15.15 -8.70
C ASN A 816 5.45 -14.99 -10.18
N CYS A 817 6.03 -13.88 -10.58
CA CYS A 817 6.20 -13.59 -12.00
C CYS A 817 7.33 -14.43 -12.61
N TRP A 818 7.12 -14.86 -13.86
CA TRP A 818 8.14 -15.60 -14.60
C TRP A 818 9.36 -14.72 -14.88
N ASP A 819 9.12 -13.52 -15.44
CA ASP A 819 10.20 -12.60 -15.80
C ASP A 819 9.74 -11.14 -15.78
N PHE A 820 9.72 -10.54 -14.59
CA PHE A 820 9.32 -9.15 -14.39
C PHE A 820 10.11 -8.50 -13.26
N TYR A 821 11.12 -7.71 -13.61
CA TYR A 821 12.02 -6.99 -12.69
C TYR A 821 12.60 -7.88 -11.58
N TYR A 822 12.96 -9.13 -11.91
CA TYR A 822 13.47 -10.11 -10.95
C TYR A 822 14.64 -9.55 -10.13
N ALA A 823 15.61 -8.90 -10.77
CA ALA A 823 16.76 -8.33 -10.08
C ALA A 823 16.33 -7.31 -9.02
N ASP A 824 15.46 -6.36 -9.36
CA ASP A 824 15.03 -5.34 -8.42
C ASP A 824 14.23 -5.93 -7.25
N TYR A 825 13.26 -6.81 -7.52
CA TYR A 825 12.45 -7.39 -6.45
C TYR A 825 13.25 -8.34 -5.55
N ALA A 826 14.01 -9.27 -6.14
CA ALA A 826 14.80 -10.25 -5.41
C ALA A 826 15.94 -9.61 -4.59
N ALA A 827 16.40 -8.40 -4.95
CA ALA A 827 17.38 -7.66 -4.15
C ALA A 827 16.92 -7.48 -2.69
N GLY A 828 15.61 -7.38 -2.45
CA GLY A 828 15.01 -7.18 -1.13
C GLY A 828 14.88 -8.42 -0.23
N ALA A 829 15.62 -9.50 -0.47
CA ALA A 829 15.58 -10.67 0.41
C ALA A 829 16.87 -11.50 0.40
N ASP A 830 17.12 -12.17 1.52
CA ASP A 830 18.10 -13.25 1.65
C ASP A 830 17.52 -14.58 1.13
N ILE A 831 16.21 -14.78 1.35
CA ILE A 831 15.45 -15.97 0.95
C ILE A 831 14.35 -15.58 -0.04
N VAL A 832 14.42 -16.10 -1.26
CA VAL A 832 13.39 -15.88 -2.30
C VAL A 832 12.55 -17.13 -2.42
N MET A 833 11.25 -16.97 -2.22
CA MET A 833 10.31 -18.07 -2.39
C MET A 833 9.59 -17.97 -3.72
N SER A 834 9.48 -19.09 -4.43
CA SER A 834 8.63 -19.21 -5.61
C SER A 834 7.27 -19.78 -5.23
N ASP A 835 6.20 -19.20 -5.78
CA ASP A 835 4.79 -19.61 -5.60
C ASP A 835 4.15 -19.98 -6.94
N VAL A 836 4.69 -21.04 -7.55
CA VAL A 836 4.21 -21.60 -8.81
C VAL A 836 3.17 -22.69 -8.53
N TYR A 837 1.93 -22.48 -8.97
CA TYR A 837 0.79 -23.36 -8.69
C TYR A 837 0.19 -23.99 -9.97
N PRO A 838 0.80 -25.06 -10.53
CA PRO A 838 0.43 -25.59 -11.84
C PRO A 838 -0.75 -26.58 -11.83
N VAL A 839 -1.22 -27.02 -10.67
CA VAL A 839 -2.21 -28.10 -10.58
C VAL A 839 -3.62 -27.60 -10.84
N ALA A 840 -4.33 -28.22 -11.78
CA ALA A 840 -5.73 -27.92 -12.10
C ALA A 840 -6.02 -26.46 -12.52
N ILE A 841 -5.03 -25.80 -13.13
CA ILE A 841 -5.20 -24.51 -13.82
C ILE A 841 -5.53 -24.69 -15.30
N ASN A 842 -6.00 -23.61 -15.93
CA ASN A 842 -5.91 -23.48 -17.38
C ASN A 842 -4.84 -22.44 -17.72
N ALA A 843 -3.63 -22.90 -18.03
CA ALA A 843 -2.48 -22.03 -18.27
C ALA A 843 -2.61 -21.10 -19.49
N THR A 844 -3.53 -21.42 -20.42
CA THR A 844 -3.70 -20.67 -21.68
C THR A 844 -4.88 -19.71 -21.67
N PHE A 845 -5.78 -19.83 -20.69
CA PHE A 845 -6.99 -19.01 -20.62
C PHE A 845 -7.46 -18.82 -19.18
N SER A 846 -7.61 -17.57 -18.78
CA SER A 846 -8.07 -17.17 -17.45
C SER A 846 -9.59 -17.29 -17.35
N PRO A 847 -10.13 -18.25 -16.57
CA PRO A 847 -11.57 -18.32 -16.32
C PRO A 847 -12.07 -17.17 -15.43
N VAL A 848 -11.17 -16.52 -14.69
CA VAL A 848 -11.48 -15.41 -13.78
C VAL A 848 -11.71 -14.11 -14.53
N TYR A 849 -10.85 -13.84 -15.52
CA TYR A 849 -10.87 -12.56 -16.24
C TYR A 849 -11.40 -12.66 -17.68
N ASP A 850 -11.69 -13.87 -18.17
CA ASP A 850 -12.16 -14.14 -19.53
C ASP A 850 -11.13 -13.66 -20.57
N THR A 851 -9.85 -13.96 -20.34
CA THR A 851 -8.71 -13.54 -21.17
C THR A 851 -7.81 -14.71 -21.55
N VAL A 852 -7.22 -14.65 -22.74
CA VAL A 852 -6.10 -15.56 -23.09
C VAL A 852 -4.89 -15.18 -22.24
N CYS A 853 -4.13 -16.19 -21.81
CA CYS A 853 -2.87 -16.00 -21.09
C CYS A 853 -1.69 -16.29 -22.01
N ASN A 854 -0.75 -15.35 -22.06
CA ASN A 854 0.54 -15.45 -22.75
C ASN A 854 1.52 -14.43 -22.16
N THR A 855 2.70 -14.33 -22.76
CA THR A 855 3.79 -13.45 -22.31
C THR A 855 3.48 -11.95 -22.30
N THR A 856 2.33 -11.51 -22.82
CA THR A 856 1.95 -10.08 -22.92
C THR A 856 0.53 -9.77 -22.42
N TYR A 857 -0.23 -10.78 -22.00
CA TYR A 857 -1.65 -10.61 -21.69
C TYR A 857 -2.20 -11.74 -20.83
N GLY A 858 -3.17 -11.40 -19.98
CA GLY A 858 -3.87 -12.34 -19.11
C GLY A 858 -3.19 -12.57 -17.76
N CYS A 859 -3.96 -13.15 -16.84
CA CYS A 859 -3.46 -13.67 -15.56
C CYS A 859 -4.17 -15.00 -15.29
N CYS A 860 -3.40 -16.09 -15.23
CA CYS A 860 -3.92 -17.45 -15.11
C CYS A 860 -3.61 -18.11 -13.75
N GLY A 861 -3.19 -17.32 -12.76
CA GLY A 861 -2.78 -17.79 -11.43
C GLY A 861 -1.35 -18.33 -11.37
N CYS A 862 -0.77 -18.73 -12.51
CA CYS A 862 0.62 -19.15 -12.65
C CYS A 862 1.19 -18.44 -13.90
N ASP A 863 2.13 -17.52 -13.70
CA ASP A 863 2.63 -16.65 -14.77
C ASP A 863 3.54 -17.41 -15.75
N ASP A 864 3.20 -17.34 -17.05
CA ASP A 864 3.86 -18.05 -18.17
C ASP A 864 4.11 -19.55 -17.95
N CYS A 865 3.29 -20.20 -17.13
CA CYS A 865 3.34 -21.63 -16.89
C CYS A 865 2.74 -22.45 -18.04
N GLU A 866 3.09 -23.74 -18.13
CA GLU A 866 2.48 -24.71 -19.03
C GLU A 866 1.29 -25.45 -18.38
N GLY A 867 1.18 -25.44 -17.05
CA GLY A 867 0.19 -26.18 -16.28
C GLY A 867 0.61 -27.62 -16.00
N ASN A 868 1.90 -27.85 -15.77
CA ASN A 868 2.48 -29.15 -15.42
C ASN A 868 3.47 -29.02 -14.25
N PHE A 869 3.91 -30.14 -13.68
CA PHE A 869 4.80 -30.10 -12.51
C PHE A 869 6.16 -29.46 -12.83
N GLU A 870 6.61 -29.59 -14.07
CA GLU A 870 7.88 -29.03 -14.52
C GLU A 870 7.95 -27.50 -14.42
N ASP A 871 6.80 -26.80 -14.38
CA ASP A 871 6.77 -25.36 -14.09
C ASP A 871 7.51 -25.02 -12.77
N ILE A 872 7.46 -25.92 -11.78
CA ILE A 872 8.09 -25.75 -10.45
C ILE A 872 9.62 -25.82 -10.58
N SER A 873 10.14 -26.88 -11.19
CA SER A 873 11.57 -27.08 -11.35
C SER A 873 12.17 -25.99 -12.23
N VAL A 874 11.52 -25.70 -13.35
CA VAL A 874 11.95 -24.66 -14.29
C VAL A 874 12.04 -23.29 -13.62
N ARG A 875 11.09 -22.94 -12.73
CA ARG A 875 11.14 -21.65 -12.02
C ARG A 875 12.31 -21.56 -11.04
N LEU A 876 12.53 -22.60 -10.23
CA LEU A 876 13.62 -22.63 -9.25
C LEU A 876 14.99 -22.61 -9.94
N ASP A 877 15.17 -23.45 -10.96
CA ASP A 877 16.41 -23.48 -11.74
C ASP A 877 16.68 -22.12 -12.43
N GLU A 878 15.64 -21.45 -12.92
CA GLU A 878 15.77 -20.13 -13.54
C GLU A 878 16.10 -19.03 -12.52
N PHE A 879 15.48 -19.04 -11.34
CA PHE A 879 15.87 -18.13 -10.26
C PHE A 879 17.34 -18.34 -9.86
N TYR A 880 17.79 -19.60 -9.80
CA TYR A 880 19.17 -19.92 -9.45
C TYR A 880 20.14 -19.41 -10.52
N ARG A 881 19.79 -19.60 -11.80
CA ARG A 881 20.57 -19.07 -12.93
C ARG A 881 20.66 -17.55 -12.90
N ARG A 882 19.55 -16.85 -12.64
CA ARG A 882 19.53 -15.38 -12.54
C ARG A 882 20.39 -14.88 -11.39
N ASP A 883 20.30 -15.53 -10.23
CA ASP A 883 21.16 -15.24 -9.08
C ASP A 883 22.64 -15.47 -9.42
N GLU A 884 22.99 -16.57 -10.10
CA GLU A 884 24.35 -16.81 -10.58
C GLU A 884 24.84 -15.63 -11.41
N ILE A 885 24.06 -15.20 -12.40
CA ILE A 885 24.43 -14.10 -13.31
C ILE A 885 24.67 -12.82 -12.52
N LEU A 886 23.73 -12.46 -11.64
CA LEU A 886 23.78 -11.25 -10.79
C LEU A 886 24.91 -11.29 -9.75
N GLY A 887 25.47 -12.47 -9.46
CA GLY A 887 26.49 -12.62 -8.42
C GLY A 887 25.93 -12.82 -7.04
N TRP A 888 24.67 -13.22 -6.96
CA TRP A 888 24.00 -13.59 -5.74
C TRP A 888 24.05 -15.10 -5.50
N GLN A 889 23.67 -15.50 -4.31
CA GLN A 889 23.41 -16.89 -3.96
C GLN A 889 22.31 -16.89 -2.91
N LYS A 890 21.13 -16.43 -3.34
CA LYS A 890 19.98 -16.36 -2.43
C LYS A 890 19.54 -17.78 -2.13
N THR A 891 19.05 -17.98 -0.92
CA THR A 891 18.43 -19.25 -0.56
C THR A 891 17.04 -19.30 -1.17
N GLN A 892 16.69 -20.39 -1.83
CA GLN A 892 15.38 -20.53 -2.47
C GLN A 892 14.47 -21.41 -1.64
N TRP A 893 13.23 -20.97 -1.46
CA TRP A 893 12.16 -21.73 -0.82
C TRP A 893 11.03 -21.94 -1.83
N PHE A 894 10.06 -22.80 -1.50
CA PHE A 894 8.91 -23.05 -2.36
C PHE A 894 7.59 -23.02 -1.57
N ALA A 895 6.57 -22.43 -2.18
CA ALA A 895 5.20 -22.49 -1.70
C ALA A 895 4.38 -23.42 -2.61
N PRO A 896 4.12 -24.68 -2.21
CA PRO A 896 3.24 -25.56 -2.98
C PRO A 896 1.77 -25.17 -2.79
N GLN A 897 0.97 -25.49 -3.81
CA GLN A 897 -0.48 -25.34 -3.75
C GLN A 897 -1.04 -26.39 -2.79
N ALA A 898 -1.63 -26.01 -1.67
CA ALA A 898 -2.41 -26.89 -0.79
C ALA A 898 -3.90 -26.47 -0.70
N PHE A 899 -4.33 -25.68 -1.69
CA PHE A 899 -5.64 -25.05 -1.79
C PHE A 899 -6.24 -25.29 -3.19
N GLY A 900 -7.49 -24.87 -3.40
CA GLY A 900 -8.10 -24.89 -4.73
C GLY A 900 -9.63 -24.85 -4.70
N ASN A 901 -10.24 -25.14 -5.87
CA ASN A 901 -11.67 -24.96 -6.11
C ASN A 901 -12.14 -23.49 -5.94
N GLU A 902 -11.22 -22.56 -6.15
CA GLU A 902 -11.44 -21.12 -6.08
C GLU A 902 -10.49 -20.39 -7.04
N THR A 903 -10.89 -19.17 -7.45
CA THR A 903 -10.13 -18.30 -8.34
C THR A 903 -9.69 -19.00 -9.64
N PHE A 904 -8.41 -19.35 -9.81
CA PHE A 904 -7.85 -19.95 -11.02
C PHE A 904 -7.85 -21.49 -11.01
N TRP A 905 -7.97 -22.12 -9.84
CA TRP A 905 -7.76 -23.55 -9.64
C TRP A 905 -9.09 -24.30 -9.54
N ALA A 906 -9.34 -25.22 -10.48
CA ALA A 906 -10.63 -25.91 -10.61
C ALA A 906 -10.91 -26.92 -9.48
N ARG A 907 -9.89 -27.33 -8.73
CA ARG A 907 -9.98 -28.26 -7.59
C ARG A 907 -8.76 -28.11 -6.69
N TYR A 908 -8.86 -28.68 -5.49
CA TYR A 908 -7.70 -28.95 -4.65
C TYR A 908 -6.76 -29.96 -5.34
N PRO A 909 -5.46 -29.92 -5.03
CA PRO A 909 -4.57 -31.02 -5.35
C PRO A 909 -4.96 -32.28 -4.57
N THR A 910 -4.67 -33.44 -5.15
CA THR A 910 -4.69 -34.73 -4.47
C THR A 910 -3.45 -34.88 -3.60
N ALA A 911 -3.49 -35.84 -2.67
CA ALA A 911 -2.34 -36.09 -1.82
C ALA A 911 -1.05 -36.40 -2.62
N ASP A 912 -1.14 -37.19 -3.68
CA ASP A 912 0.04 -37.55 -4.47
C ASP A 912 0.61 -36.35 -5.25
N GLU A 913 -0.26 -35.45 -5.74
CA GLU A 913 0.19 -34.21 -6.40
C GLU A 913 0.94 -33.30 -5.42
N GLU A 914 0.49 -33.20 -4.16
CA GLU A 914 1.16 -32.41 -3.13
C GLU A 914 2.55 -32.95 -2.76
N VAL A 915 2.69 -34.29 -2.69
CA VAL A 915 4.00 -34.94 -2.52
C VAL A 915 4.93 -34.61 -3.68
N VAL A 916 4.43 -34.72 -4.92
CA VAL A 916 5.21 -34.45 -6.14
C VAL A 916 5.68 -32.99 -6.16
N MET A 917 4.78 -32.03 -5.94
CA MET A 917 5.15 -30.60 -5.90
C MET A 917 6.23 -30.32 -4.85
N THR A 918 6.05 -30.85 -3.65
CA THR A 918 7.00 -30.68 -2.54
C THR A 918 8.36 -31.29 -2.88
N MET A 919 8.41 -32.57 -3.25
CA MET A 919 9.69 -33.27 -3.45
C MET A 919 10.42 -32.81 -4.71
N LEU A 920 9.69 -32.46 -5.78
CA LEU A 920 10.30 -31.86 -6.97
C LEU A 920 10.97 -30.53 -6.62
N SER A 921 10.31 -29.67 -5.85
CA SER A 921 10.93 -28.40 -5.44
C SER A 921 12.22 -28.59 -4.62
N VAL A 922 12.26 -29.61 -3.75
CA VAL A 922 13.45 -29.95 -2.94
C VAL A 922 14.56 -30.53 -3.80
N ASN A 923 14.23 -31.38 -4.76
CA ASN A 923 15.16 -31.89 -5.75
C ASN A 923 15.80 -30.76 -6.56
N HIS A 924 15.04 -29.68 -6.81
CA HIS A 924 15.46 -28.44 -7.48
C HIS A 924 15.89 -27.31 -6.52
N GLY A 925 16.13 -27.64 -5.25
CA GLY A 925 17.00 -26.83 -4.38
C GLY A 925 16.26 -25.98 -3.37
N ALA A 926 14.95 -26.13 -3.26
CA ALA A 926 14.17 -25.52 -2.19
C ALA A 926 14.68 -25.97 -0.80
N LYS A 927 14.94 -25.01 0.08
CA LYS A 927 15.47 -25.22 1.46
C LYS A 927 14.43 -24.98 2.54
N GLY A 928 13.20 -24.73 2.13
CA GLY A 928 12.03 -24.59 2.98
C GLY A 928 10.76 -24.66 2.14
N ILE A 929 9.69 -25.15 2.76
CA ILE A 929 8.38 -25.36 2.17
C ILE A 929 7.33 -24.63 3.02
N VAL A 930 6.57 -23.75 2.38
CA VAL A 930 5.52 -22.96 3.02
C VAL A 930 4.24 -23.08 2.21
N MET A 931 3.41 -24.08 2.52
CA MET A 931 2.21 -24.42 1.75
C MET A 931 1.13 -23.33 1.86
N TRP A 932 0.48 -22.96 0.75
CA TRP A 932 -0.69 -22.06 0.75
C TRP A 932 -1.99 -22.85 0.62
N ASN A 933 -2.97 -22.77 1.52
CA ASN A 933 -2.89 -22.22 2.88
C ASN A 933 -3.68 -23.09 3.87
N TYR A 934 -3.49 -22.79 5.15
CA TYR A 934 -4.10 -23.49 6.27
C TYR A 934 -5.32 -22.75 6.82
N PRO A 935 -6.39 -23.47 7.24
CA PRO A 935 -6.55 -24.93 7.17
C PRO A 935 -6.78 -25.44 5.75
N ALA A 936 -6.33 -26.67 5.49
CA ALA A 936 -6.49 -27.36 4.21
C ALA A 936 -7.58 -28.45 4.32
N THR A 937 -7.63 -29.38 3.36
CA THR A 937 -8.53 -30.54 3.49
C THR A 937 -7.92 -31.59 4.43
N ASP A 938 -8.75 -32.37 5.13
CA ASP A 938 -8.28 -33.46 6.02
C ASP A 938 -7.28 -34.41 5.34
N GLU A 939 -7.46 -34.66 4.04
CA GLU A 939 -6.54 -35.49 3.24
C GLU A 939 -5.16 -34.85 3.12
N LEU A 940 -5.11 -33.56 2.77
CA LEU A 940 -3.87 -32.81 2.64
C LEU A 940 -3.20 -32.57 4.01
N GLU A 941 -3.95 -32.21 5.05
CA GLU A 941 -3.38 -32.01 6.39
C GLU A 941 -2.77 -33.29 6.98
N ASN A 942 -3.45 -34.43 6.80
CA ASN A 942 -2.89 -35.72 7.24
C ASN A 942 -1.66 -36.12 6.42
N LEU A 943 -1.62 -35.78 5.13
CA LEU A 943 -0.44 -35.99 4.30
C LEU A 943 0.73 -35.10 4.75
N THR A 944 0.51 -33.80 4.87
CA THR A 944 1.57 -32.83 5.16
C THR A 944 2.10 -33.01 6.58
N SER A 945 1.26 -33.43 7.54
CA SER A 945 1.73 -33.87 8.86
C SER A 945 2.68 -35.08 8.78
N ARG A 946 2.44 -36.04 7.87
CA ARG A 946 3.38 -37.16 7.65
C ARG A 946 4.67 -36.70 6.98
N LEU A 947 4.58 -35.79 6.01
CA LEU A 947 5.76 -35.22 5.33
C LEU A 947 6.60 -34.36 6.27
N ALA A 948 5.99 -33.69 7.26
CA ALA A 948 6.71 -32.99 8.31
C ALA A 948 7.68 -33.93 9.04
N GLY A 949 7.31 -35.21 9.22
CA GLY A 949 8.20 -36.24 9.77
C GLY A 949 9.42 -36.58 8.90
N VAL A 950 9.46 -36.18 7.63
CA VAL A 950 10.66 -36.25 6.77
C VAL A 950 11.47 -34.98 6.91
N PHE A 951 10.83 -33.81 6.78
CA PHE A 951 11.52 -32.51 6.73
C PHE A 951 11.93 -31.94 8.09
N THR A 952 11.50 -32.55 9.19
CA THR A 952 11.97 -32.23 10.54
C THR A 952 12.83 -33.34 11.15
N ASN A 953 13.05 -34.43 10.42
CA ASN A 953 13.92 -35.51 10.85
C ASN A 953 15.39 -35.14 10.60
N THR A 954 16.19 -35.11 11.67
CA THR A 954 17.62 -34.77 11.63
C THR A 954 18.39 -35.59 10.59
N ALA A 955 18.08 -36.88 10.42
CA ALA A 955 18.77 -37.72 9.45
C ALA A 955 18.56 -37.22 8.01
N ALA A 956 17.36 -36.74 7.66
CA ALA A 956 17.08 -36.17 6.36
C ALA A 956 17.63 -34.74 6.24
N VAL A 957 17.39 -33.90 7.25
CA VAL A 957 17.77 -32.48 7.26
C VAL A 957 19.29 -32.30 7.14
N ASP A 958 20.08 -33.15 7.77
CA ASP A 958 21.55 -33.17 7.65
C ASP A 958 22.00 -33.31 6.18
N PHE A 959 21.32 -34.15 5.38
CA PHE A 959 21.61 -34.25 3.95
C PHE A 959 21.11 -33.01 3.20
N LEU A 960 19.83 -32.69 3.37
CA LEU A 960 19.15 -31.63 2.60
C LEU A 960 19.84 -30.26 2.75
N LEU A 961 20.38 -29.97 3.93
CA LEU A 961 20.97 -28.68 4.27
C LEU A 961 22.50 -28.71 4.50
N GLY A 962 23.11 -29.90 4.67
CA GLY A 962 24.54 -30.03 5.02
C GLY A 962 25.40 -30.75 3.98
N THR A 963 24.84 -31.12 2.83
CA THR A 963 25.59 -31.86 1.80
C THR A 963 25.35 -31.33 0.39
N GLU A 964 26.32 -31.58 -0.48
CA GLU A 964 26.23 -31.24 -1.89
C GLU A 964 25.10 -32.03 -2.56
N ARG A 965 24.32 -31.33 -3.38
CA ARG A 965 23.18 -31.85 -4.11
C ARG A 965 23.57 -32.07 -5.57
N THR A 966 23.36 -33.27 -6.08
CA THR A 966 23.45 -33.55 -7.51
C THR A 966 22.04 -33.83 -8.05
N GLN A 967 21.47 -32.83 -8.75
CA GLN A 967 20.17 -32.91 -9.41
C GLN A 967 20.28 -33.44 -10.86
N ASP A 968 19.14 -33.57 -11.55
CA ASP A 968 19.04 -33.96 -12.97
C ASP A 968 19.71 -35.30 -13.30
N LEU A 969 19.58 -36.28 -12.39
CA LEU A 969 20.14 -37.61 -12.61
C LEU A 969 19.53 -38.27 -13.84
N ALA A 970 20.37 -38.93 -14.64
CA ALA A 970 19.92 -39.57 -15.86
C ALA A 970 18.98 -40.75 -15.54
N ILE A 971 17.83 -40.77 -16.21
CA ILE A 971 16.83 -41.84 -16.07
C ILE A 971 16.80 -42.71 -17.34
N GLU A 972 16.97 -44.01 -17.15
CA GLU A 972 16.80 -45.02 -18.19
C GLU A 972 15.44 -45.74 -18.05
N GLY A 973 14.79 -46.03 -19.18
CA GLY A 973 13.52 -46.77 -19.20
C GLY A 973 12.25 -45.91 -19.04
N ALA A 974 12.38 -44.66 -18.61
CA ALA A 974 11.25 -43.75 -18.35
C ALA A 974 11.48 -42.33 -18.89
N LYS A 975 10.41 -41.53 -18.89
CA LYS A 975 10.43 -40.07 -19.13
C LYS A 975 9.62 -39.39 -18.03
N ARG A 976 9.89 -38.10 -17.79
CA ARG A 976 9.21 -37.30 -16.75
C ARG A 976 9.31 -37.96 -15.37
N VAL A 977 10.50 -38.44 -15.05
CA VAL A 977 10.90 -38.88 -13.72
C VAL A 977 12.07 -38.00 -13.35
N ASP A 978 11.96 -37.33 -12.21
CA ASP A 978 13.00 -36.51 -11.64
C ASP A 978 13.73 -37.28 -10.53
N ALA A 979 15.04 -37.08 -10.41
CA ALA A 979 15.82 -37.72 -9.35
C ALA A 979 17.05 -36.89 -8.96
N THR A 980 17.31 -36.89 -7.66
CA THR A 980 18.40 -36.14 -7.02
C THR A 980 19.06 -36.99 -5.95
N VAL A 981 20.38 -36.82 -5.80
CA VAL A 981 21.17 -37.47 -4.75
C VAL A 981 21.97 -36.45 -3.94
N TRP A 982 22.09 -36.72 -2.65
CA TRP A 982 22.93 -36.02 -1.69
C TRP A 982 23.89 -37.02 -1.07
N VAL A 983 25.20 -36.79 -1.16
CA VAL A 983 26.21 -37.77 -0.78
C VAL A 983 27.00 -37.28 0.43
N ASP A 984 26.95 -38.03 1.52
CA ASP A 984 27.79 -37.83 2.69
C ASP A 984 28.85 -38.93 2.75
N ASN A 985 30.02 -38.61 2.18
CA ASN A 985 31.16 -39.52 2.18
C ASN A 985 31.71 -39.79 3.59
N ALA A 986 31.51 -38.87 4.55
CA ALA A 986 31.99 -39.04 5.92
C ALA A 986 31.12 -40.05 6.68
N LYS A 987 29.80 -40.01 6.47
CA LYS A 987 28.86 -41.01 6.99
C LYS A 987 28.86 -42.30 6.17
N GLY A 988 29.38 -42.28 4.94
CA GLY A 988 29.31 -43.42 4.02
C GLY A 988 27.88 -43.70 3.56
N GLN A 989 27.08 -42.65 3.40
CA GLN A 989 25.65 -42.73 3.10
C GLN A 989 25.25 -41.71 2.02
N ALA A 990 24.14 -41.98 1.34
CA ALA A 990 23.54 -41.05 0.42
C ALA A 990 22.02 -40.99 0.61
N LEU A 991 21.44 -39.80 0.54
CA LEU A 991 20.00 -39.59 0.43
C LEU A 991 19.66 -39.52 -1.07
N ILE A 992 18.68 -40.30 -1.50
CA ILE A 992 18.23 -40.34 -2.90
C ILE A 992 16.73 -40.06 -2.92
N SER A 993 16.32 -39.09 -3.74
CA SER A 993 14.92 -38.75 -4.01
C SER A 993 14.59 -39.07 -5.46
N VAL A 994 13.44 -39.71 -5.71
CA VAL A 994 12.94 -40.04 -7.04
C VAL A 994 11.45 -39.69 -7.11
N VAL A 995 11.06 -38.91 -8.10
CA VAL A 995 9.70 -38.36 -8.26
C VAL A 995 9.17 -38.69 -9.66
N ASN A 996 8.11 -39.49 -9.75
CA ASN A 996 7.43 -39.73 -11.02
C ASN A 996 6.41 -38.60 -11.30
N LEU A 997 6.62 -37.81 -12.36
CA LEU A 997 5.72 -36.70 -12.71
C LEU A 997 4.55 -37.11 -13.62
N ASN A 998 4.46 -38.41 -13.97
CA ASN A 998 3.38 -38.94 -14.78
C ASN A 998 2.18 -39.31 -13.91
N TYR A 999 0.97 -38.90 -14.31
CA TYR A 999 -0.28 -39.35 -13.70
C TYR A 999 -0.55 -40.84 -13.94
N ASP A 1000 -0.09 -41.37 -15.08
CA ASP A 1000 -0.17 -42.79 -15.40
C ASP A 1000 1.06 -43.53 -14.85
N GLY A 1001 0.88 -44.80 -14.52
CA GLY A 1001 1.99 -45.67 -14.16
C GLY A 1001 2.92 -45.96 -15.34
N ILE A 1002 4.21 -46.10 -15.05
CA ILE A 1002 5.27 -46.46 -15.99
C ILE A 1002 5.49 -47.98 -15.89
N PRO A 1003 5.08 -48.77 -16.89
CA PRO A 1003 5.29 -50.21 -16.87
C PRO A 1003 6.73 -50.56 -17.25
N GLY A 1004 7.34 -51.46 -16.48
CA GLY A 1004 8.67 -51.98 -16.76
C GLY A 1004 9.79 -51.25 -16.02
N GLU A 1005 11.01 -51.76 -16.18
CA GLU A 1005 12.16 -51.34 -15.38
C GLU A 1005 12.48 -49.85 -15.56
N VAL A 1006 12.64 -49.14 -14.43
CA VAL A 1006 13.14 -47.77 -14.37
C VAL A 1006 14.47 -47.76 -13.62
N LYS A 1007 15.51 -47.18 -14.22
CA LYS A 1007 16.83 -47.07 -13.60
C LYS A 1007 17.24 -45.60 -13.47
N VAL A 1008 17.58 -45.19 -12.24
CA VAL A 1008 18.25 -43.92 -11.93
C VAL A 1008 19.75 -44.18 -11.98
N VAL A 1009 20.45 -43.46 -12.86
CA VAL A 1009 21.91 -43.54 -12.98
C VAL A 1009 22.54 -42.62 -11.92
N LEU A 1010 23.33 -43.19 -11.02
CA LEU A 1010 24.02 -42.42 -9.98
C LEU A 1010 25.31 -41.79 -10.53
N PRO A 1011 25.78 -40.67 -9.95
CA PRO A 1011 27.01 -40.02 -10.37
C PRO A 1011 28.25 -40.93 -10.25
N ASP A 1012 29.26 -40.68 -11.08
CA ASP A 1012 30.51 -41.41 -11.04
C ASP A 1012 31.13 -41.37 -9.63
N GLY A 1013 31.49 -42.54 -9.10
CA GLY A 1013 32.05 -42.69 -7.75
C GLY A 1013 31.01 -42.93 -6.66
N VAL A 1014 29.72 -42.71 -6.92
CA VAL A 1014 28.63 -43.00 -5.99
C VAL A 1014 28.16 -44.44 -6.18
N ASN A 1015 28.71 -45.35 -5.38
CA ASN A 1015 28.35 -46.77 -5.41
C ASN A 1015 27.53 -47.12 -4.18
N VAL A 1016 26.29 -47.53 -4.38
CA VAL A 1016 25.36 -47.84 -3.29
C VAL A 1016 25.13 -49.35 -3.20
N GLY A 1017 25.18 -49.89 -1.98
CA GLY A 1017 25.14 -51.33 -1.72
C GLY A 1017 23.79 -51.86 -1.26
N GLU A 1018 23.09 -51.08 -0.43
CA GLU A 1018 21.78 -51.44 0.13
C GLU A 1018 20.99 -50.20 0.55
N VAL A 1019 19.66 -50.35 0.61
CA VAL A 1019 18.77 -49.34 1.21
C VAL A 1019 18.93 -49.45 2.73
N GLY A 1020 19.35 -48.36 3.37
CA GLY A 1020 19.46 -48.27 4.82
C GLY A 1020 18.12 -47.93 5.47
N GLU A 1021 17.49 -46.85 5.03
CA GLU A 1021 16.22 -46.35 5.55
C GLU A 1021 15.33 -45.84 4.42
N VAL A 1022 14.02 -46.08 4.52
CA VAL A 1022 13.02 -45.52 3.62
C VAL A 1022 12.27 -44.43 4.38
N LEU A 1023 12.51 -43.17 4.00
CA LEU A 1023 11.87 -42.01 4.62
C LEU A 1023 10.49 -41.73 4.00
N TRP A 1024 10.36 -41.99 2.69
CA TRP A 1024 9.09 -41.85 1.97
C TRP A 1024 8.99 -42.85 0.81
N GLY A 1025 7.76 -43.26 0.51
CA GLY A 1025 7.45 -44.17 -0.59
C GLY A 1025 7.56 -45.65 -0.20
N ASP A 1026 7.13 -46.50 -1.13
CA ASP A 1026 7.04 -47.96 -0.95
C ASP A 1026 7.64 -48.75 -2.12
N VAL A 1027 8.35 -48.07 -3.03
CA VAL A 1027 9.02 -48.70 -4.17
C VAL A 1027 10.14 -49.61 -3.68
N ALA A 1028 10.15 -50.85 -4.17
CA ALA A 1028 11.23 -51.78 -3.93
C ALA A 1028 12.42 -51.48 -4.86
N TRP A 1029 13.39 -50.73 -4.35
CA TRP A 1029 14.60 -50.37 -5.09
C TRP A 1029 15.70 -51.45 -4.97
N GLY A 1030 16.25 -51.85 -6.12
CA GLY A 1030 17.47 -52.65 -6.21
C GLY A 1030 18.66 -51.81 -6.68
N PHE A 1031 19.87 -52.39 -6.59
CA PHE A 1031 21.12 -51.75 -7.04
C PHE A 1031 21.79 -52.62 -8.11
N VAL A 1032 21.88 -52.10 -9.33
CA VAL A 1032 22.47 -52.84 -10.47
C VAL A 1032 23.31 -51.88 -11.32
N ASP A 1033 24.55 -52.27 -11.61
CA ASP A 1033 25.48 -51.55 -12.49
C ASP A 1033 25.54 -50.04 -12.20
N GLY A 1034 25.81 -49.69 -10.93
CA GLY A 1034 25.98 -48.30 -10.49
C GLY A 1034 24.71 -47.45 -10.49
N GLY A 1035 23.51 -48.06 -10.57
CA GLY A 1035 22.24 -47.33 -10.53
C GLY A 1035 21.19 -47.96 -9.63
N LEU A 1036 20.20 -47.14 -9.27
CA LEU A 1036 19.02 -47.51 -8.49
C LEU A 1036 17.91 -47.99 -9.44
N VAL A 1037 17.39 -49.21 -9.25
CA VAL A 1037 16.49 -49.88 -10.21
C VAL A 1037 15.15 -50.25 -9.57
N ALA A 1038 14.05 -49.78 -10.15
CA ALA A 1038 12.69 -50.24 -9.86
C ALA A 1038 12.25 -51.24 -10.92
N THR A 1039 12.35 -52.54 -10.61
CA THR A 1039 12.11 -53.62 -11.60
C THR A 1039 10.64 -53.77 -12.00
N GLU A 1040 9.70 -53.43 -11.13
CA GLU A 1040 8.26 -53.49 -11.40
C GLU A 1040 7.70 -52.22 -12.04
N GLY A 1041 8.55 -51.21 -12.24
CA GLY A 1041 8.16 -49.87 -12.69
C GLY A 1041 7.70 -48.97 -11.55
N LEU A 1042 7.04 -47.86 -11.90
CA LEU A 1042 6.54 -46.86 -10.97
C LEU A 1042 5.05 -46.62 -11.20
N VAL A 1043 4.25 -46.52 -10.15
CA VAL A 1043 2.85 -46.08 -10.30
C VAL A 1043 2.80 -44.56 -10.53
N GLY A 1044 1.66 -44.07 -11.01
CA GLY A 1044 1.49 -42.64 -11.28
C GLY A 1044 1.73 -41.80 -10.04
N LEU A 1045 2.45 -40.69 -10.19
CA LEU A 1045 2.81 -39.74 -9.12
C LEU A 1045 3.60 -40.35 -7.95
N GLN A 1046 4.15 -41.56 -8.11
CA GLN A 1046 4.89 -42.24 -7.04
C GLN A 1046 6.21 -41.52 -6.76
N THR A 1047 6.47 -41.29 -5.47
CA THR A 1047 7.68 -40.63 -4.98
C THR A 1047 8.37 -41.50 -3.95
N SER A 1048 9.71 -41.51 -3.97
CA SER A 1048 10.55 -42.23 -3.01
C SER A 1048 11.63 -41.31 -2.46
N VAL A 1049 11.85 -41.39 -1.15
CA VAL A 1049 12.98 -40.74 -0.48
C VAL A 1049 13.64 -41.79 0.41
N ILE A 1050 14.88 -42.13 0.10
CA ILE A 1050 15.60 -43.22 0.76
C ILE A 1050 17.01 -42.78 1.18
N ILE A 1051 17.47 -43.28 2.32
CA ILE A 1051 18.87 -43.22 2.71
C ILE A 1051 19.47 -44.58 2.38
N ALA A 1052 20.59 -44.57 1.66
CA ALA A 1052 21.26 -45.77 1.21
C ALA A 1052 22.75 -45.77 1.61
N ASN A 1053 23.31 -46.95 1.87
CA ASN A 1053 24.68 -47.09 2.33
C ASN A 1053 25.64 -47.20 1.13
N LEU A 1054 26.73 -46.44 1.17
CA LEU A 1054 27.80 -46.47 0.16
C LEU A 1054 28.68 -47.74 0.32
N LEU A 1055 29.27 -48.20 -0.77
CA LEU A 1055 30.13 -49.40 -0.86
C LEU A 1055 31.60 -49.14 -0.54
#